data_AF-V4WD85-F1
#
_entry.id   AF-V4WD85-F1
#
_cell.length_a   1.000
_cell.length_b   1.000
_cell.length_c   1.000
_cell.angle_alpha   90.00
_cell.angle_beta   90.00
_cell.angle_gamma   90.00
#
_symmetry.space_group_name_H-M   'P 1'
#
loop_
_entity.id
_entity.type
_entity.pdbx_description
1 polymer ?
#
loop_
_entity_poly.entity_id
_entity_poly.type
_entity_poly.pdbx_seq_one_letter_code
_entity_poly.pdbx_strand_id
1 'polypeptide(L)'
;MAAPRVTMEVGNDGVAIITLINPPVNALAIPIVAGLKDKFEEATSRDDVKAIVLTGNGGRFSGGFDINVFQKVHGAGDVSLMPDVSVELVVNLIEDCKKPIVAAVEGLALGGGLELAMGCHARIAAPKTQLGLPELTLGVIPGFGGTQRLPRLVGLSKAIEMMLLSKSITSEEGWKLGLIDAVVTSEELLKVSRLWALDIAAREVLKLARLQAKKTAPNMPQHQACLDVIEEGIVHGGYSGVLKEAKVFKELVMLDTSRGLVHVFFAQRATSKVPNVTDIGLKPRGVRKVAVIGGGLMGSGIATAHILNNIYVVLKEVNSEYLLKGIKTIEANVRGLVTRGKLTQDKANNALKMLKGVLDYSEFKDVDMVIEAVIESVPLKQKIFSELEKACPPHCILATNTSTIDLNIVGEKTSSQDRIIGAHFFSPAHVMPLLEIVRTERTSAQVILDLMTVGKIIKKVPVVVGNCTGFAVNRAFFPYSQSARLLVSLGVDVFRIDSAIRSFGLPIGPFQLLDLAGYGVAAATSKEFDKAFPDRSFQSPLVDLLLKSGRNGKANGKGLYTYEKGSKPKPDPSVLPIIEECRRLSNIMPGGKPISVTEKEIVEMILFPVVNESCRVLEEGIVVRASDLDVASVLGMSFPSYRGGIVFWADVVGANYVYTSLKKWSQLYGNFFKPSRFLEERATKGIPLSAPVSSSSTSRARL
;
A
#
# COMPACT_ATOMS: atom_id res chain seq x y z
N MET A 1 -21.75 35.40 -51.45
CA MET A 1 -21.50 34.49 -50.30
C MET A 1 -20.01 34.51 -50.00
N ALA A 2 -19.61 34.48 -48.73
CA ALA A 2 -18.20 34.40 -48.36
C ALA A 2 -17.59 33.08 -48.87
N ALA A 3 -16.37 33.13 -49.40
CA ALA A 3 -15.68 31.94 -49.90
C ALA A 3 -15.40 30.93 -48.75
N PRO A 4 -15.48 29.61 -49.02
CA PRO A 4 -15.11 28.58 -48.04
C PRO A 4 -13.68 28.77 -47.56
N ARG A 5 -13.49 28.82 -46.24
CA ARG A 5 -12.16 28.98 -45.62
C ARG A 5 -12.10 28.39 -44.23
N VAL A 6 -10.88 28.15 -43.77
CA VAL A 6 -10.57 27.81 -42.38
C VAL A 6 -9.74 28.95 -41.80
N THR A 7 -10.11 29.45 -40.62
CA THR A 7 -9.38 30.50 -39.93
C THR A 7 -8.79 29.96 -38.64
N MET A 8 -7.71 30.57 -38.16
CA MET A 8 -7.13 30.27 -36.85
C MET A 8 -6.89 31.58 -36.09
N GLU A 9 -7.31 31.63 -34.83
CA GLU A 9 -7.02 32.72 -33.91
C GLU A 9 -6.38 32.17 -32.63
N VAL A 10 -5.26 32.74 -32.20
CA VAL A 10 -4.57 32.33 -30.96
C VAL A 10 -4.92 33.31 -29.86
N GLY A 11 -5.58 32.84 -28.81
CA GLY A 11 -5.91 33.67 -27.65
C GLY A 11 -4.69 33.92 -26.75
N ASN A 12 -4.76 34.94 -25.89
CA ASN A 12 -3.69 35.31 -24.95
C ASN A 12 -3.32 34.20 -23.95
N ASP A 13 -4.19 33.20 -23.75
CA ASP A 13 -3.94 32.03 -22.93
C ASP A 13 -3.08 30.95 -23.65
N GLY A 14 -2.87 31.11 -24.96
CA GLY A 14 -2.15 30.18 -25.82
C GLY A 14 -3.05 29.12 -26.48
N VAL A 15 -4.38 29.28 -26.47
CA VAL A 15 -5.29 28.34 -27.16
C VAL A 15 -5.58 28.84 -28.57
N ALA A 16 -5.23 28.03 -29.58
CA ALA A 16 -5.60 28.27 -30.97
C ALA A 16 -7.04 27.79 -31.24
N ILE A 17 -7.90 28.66 -31.75
CA ILE A 17 -9.25 28.31 -32.20
C ILE A 17 -9.20 28.18 -33.72
N ILE A 18 -9.37 26.96 -34.22
CA ILE A 18 -9.51 26.65 -35.65
C ILE A 18 -10.99 26.60 -35.98
N THR A 19 -11.45 27.47 -36.88
CA THR A 19 -12.86 27.67 -37.21
C THR A 19 -13.16 27.31 -38.66
N LEU A 20 -14.10 26.40 -38.86
CA LEU A 20 -14.67 26.05 -40.17
C LEU A 20 -15.66 27.14 -40.62
N ILE A 21 -15.49 27.69 -41.83
CA ILE A 21 -16.39 28.70 -42.39
C ILE A 21 -16.79 28.34 -43.83
N ASN A 22 -17.98 27.76 -43.98
CA ASN A 22 -18.58 27.43 -45.27
C ASN A 22 -20.12 27.52 -45.18
N PRO A 23 -20.73 28.72 -45.25
CA PRO A 23 -22.19 28.86 -45.16
C PRO A 23 -22.91 28.26 -46.39
N PRO A 24 -24.16 27.77 -46.26
CA PRO A 24 -25.05 27.89 -45.10
C PRO A 24 -24.85 26.80 -44.02
N VAL A 25 -24.12 25.72 -44.35
CA VAL A 25 -23.74 24.62 -43.44
C VAL A 25 -22.31 24.25 -43.74
N ASN A 26 -21.46 24.15 -42.70
CA ASN A 26 -20.02 23.92 -42.83
C ASN A 26 -19.68 22.54 -43.42
N ALA A 27 -19.83 22.39 -44.73
CA ALA A 27 -19.47 21.18 -45.48
C ALA A 27 -17.94 21.12 -45.68
N LEU A 28 -17.37 19.91 -45.56
CA LEU A 28 -15.95 19.65 -45.72
C LEU A 28 -15.60 19.56 -47.22
N ALA A 29 -15.71 20.69 -47.91
CA ALA A 29 -15.24 20.84 -49.29
C ALA A 29 -13.71 20.76 -49.36
N ILE A 30 -13.15 20.50 -50.55
CA ILE A 30 -11.70 20.38 -50.75
C ILE A 30 -10.91 21.56 -50.15
N PRO A 31 -11.30 22.84 -50.34
CA PRO A 31 -10.59 23.96 -49.71
C PRO A 31 -10.66 23.98 -48.18
N ILE A 32 -11.72 23.42 -47.59
CA ILE A 32 -11.87 23.31 -46.13
C ILE A 32 -10.94 22.22 -45.59
N VAL A 33 -10.88 21.05 -46.23
CA VAL A 33 -9.96 19.97 -45.85
C VAL A 33 -8.51 20.43 -45.94
N ALA A 34 -8.13 21.09 -47.04
CA ALA A 34 -6.79 21.65 -47.21
C ALA A 34 -6.48 22.71 -46.14
N GLY A 35 -7.44 23.61 -45.86
CA GLY A 35 -7.29 24.63 -44.82
C GLY A 35 -7.18 24.04 -43.41
N LEU A 36 -7.86 22.94 -43.11
CA LEU A 36 -7.70 22.21 -41.85
C LEU A 36 -6.29 21.65 -41.70
N LYS A 37 -5.76 20.99 -42.74
CA LYS A 37 -4.37 20.47 -42.72
C LYS A 37 -3.38 21.61 -42.44
N ASP A 38 -3.46 22.69 -43.20
CA ASP A 38 -2.62 23.89 -43.03
C ASP A 38 -2.70 24.45 -41.60
N LYS A 39 -3.92 24.63 -41.06
CA LYS A 39 -4.09 25.22 -39.72
C LYS A 39 -3.71 24.29 -38.57
N PHE A 40 -3.90 22.98 -38.70
CA PHE A 40 -3.40 22.05 -37.69
C PHE A 40 -1.87 21.95 -37.72
N GLU A 41 -1.25 21.94 -38.90
CA GLU A 41 0.21 22.00 -39.03
C GLU A 41 0.78 23.29 -38.43
N GLU A 42 0.22 24.45 -38.80
CA GLU A 42 0.61 25.77 -38.27
C GLU A 42 0.44 25.83 -36.74
N ALA A 43 -0.73 25.42 -36.22
CA ALA A 43 -1.00 25.41 -34.79
C ALA A 43 -0.02 24.49 -34.05
N THR A 44 0.34 23.35 -34.63
CA THR A 44 1.26 22.38 -34.03
C THR A 44 2.70 22.90 -34.01
N SER A 45 3.15 23.60 -35.06
CA SER A 45 4.53 24.11 -35.15
C SER A 45 4.81 25.36 -34.30
N ARG A 46 3.77 26.09 -33.89
CA ARG A 46 3.89 27.38 -33.18
C ARG A 46 4.13 27.24 -31.68
N ASP A 47 5.22 27.79 -31.14
CA ASP A 47 5.53 27.69 -29.69
C ASP A 47 4.55 28.46 -28.78
N ASP A 48 3.89 29.51 -29.30
CA ASP A 48 2.89 30.29 -28.56
C ASP A 48 1.55 29.54 -28.40
N VAL A 49 1.32 28.50 -29.18
CA VAL A 49 0.12 27.65 -29.10
C VAL A 49 0.38 26.47 -28.15
N LYS A 50 -0.41 26.38 -27.09
CA LYS A 50 -0.37 25.31 -26.06
C LYS A 50 -1.40 24.21 -26.31
N ALA A 51 -2.55 24.57 -26.85
CA ALA A 51 -3.66 23.66 -27.11
C ALA A 51 -4.55 24.21 -28.24
N ILE A 52 -5.42 23.38 -28.80
CA ILE A 52 -6.24 23.69 -29.96
C ILE A 52 -7.72 23.42 -29.65
N VAL A 53 -8.61 24.29 -30.13
CA VAL A 53 -10.05 24.06 -30.16
C VAL A 53 -10.50 24.09 -31.62
N LEU A 54 -11.16 23.02 -32.08
CA LEU A 54 -11.80 22.96 -33.39
C LEU A 54 -13.28 23.32 -33.25
N THR A 55 -13.78 24.25 -34.07
CA THR A 55 -15.20 24.67 -34.06
C THR A 55 -15.70 25.00 -35.46
N GLY A 56 -17.01 25.23 -35.60
CA GLY A 56 -17.64 25.73 -36.82
C GLY A 56 -18.35 27.06 -36.62
N ASN A 57 -18.30 27.92 -37.63
CA ASN A 57 -18.94 29.23 -37.60
C ASN A 57 -20.45 29.13 -37.89
N GLY A 58 -21.24 30.07 -37.36
CA GLY A 58 -22.67 30.18 -37.65
C GLY A 58 -23.55 29.18 -36.90
N GLY A 59 -23.14 28.74 -35.70
CA GLY A 59 -23.90 27.85 -34.83
C GLY A 59 -24.03 26.42 -35.36
N ARG A 60 -23.09 25.99 -36.22
CA ARG A 60 -23.07 24.66 -36.84
C ARG A 60 -21.63 24.18 -36.91
N PHE A 61 -21.33 22.99 -36.39
CA PHE A 61 -19.99 22.42 -36.45
C PHE A 61 -19.65 21.98 -37.89
N SER A 62 -20.25 20.90 -38.38
CA SER A 62 -20.04 20.46 -39.78
C SER A 62 -21.11 19.49 -40.27
N GLY A 63 -21.60 19.73 -41.49
CA GLY A 63 -22.59 18.88 -42.17
C GLY A 63 -22.02 17.62 -42.82
N GLY A 64 -20.72 17.38 -42.72
CA GLY A 64 -20.04 16.27 -43.37
C GLY A 64 -19.37 16.66 -44.69
N PHE A 65 -18.93 15.67 -45.44
CA PHE A 65 -18.20 15.87 -46.69
C PHE A 65 -19.07 16.47 -47.80
N ASP A 66 -18.48 17.34 -48.64
CA ASP A 66 -19.20 17.96 -49.75
C ASP A 66 -19.46 16.95 -50.88
N ILE A 67 -20.71 16.48 -50.98
CA ILE A 67 -21.13 15.47 -51.96
C ILE A 67 -21.04 15.95 -53.43
N ASN A 68 -20.87 17.25 -53.69
CA ASN A 68 -20.58 17.73 -55.05
C ASN A 68 -19.25 17.18 -55.58
N VAL A 69 -18.33 16.78 -54.70
CA VAL A 69 -17.10 16.07 -55.08
C VAL A 69 -17.43 14.71 -55.68
N PHE A 70 -18.43 13.98 -55.17
CA PHE A 70 -18.83 12.68 -55.72
C PHE A 70 -19.37 12.83 -57.14
N GLN A 71 -20.13 13.89 -57.42
CA GLN A 71 -20.60 14.18 -58.78
C GLN A 71 -19.44 14.41 -59.75
N LYS A 72 -18.39 15.11 -59.32
CA LYS A 72 -17.18 15.32 -60.12
C LYS A 72 -16.41 14.02 -60.36
N VAL A 73 -16.24 13.20 -59.31
CA VAL A 73 -15.61 11.87 -59.41
C VAL A 73 -16.38 10.97 -60.36
N HIS A 74 -17.71 10.89 -60.24
CA HIS A 74 -18.55 10.08 -61.13
C HIS A 74 -18.50 10.58 -62.58
N GLY A 75 -18.50 11.90 -62.79
CA GLY A 75 -18.43 12.49 -64.13
C GLY A 75 -17.07 12.32 -64.80
N ALA A 76 -15.97 12.36 -64.03
CA ALA A 76 -14.60 12.24 -64.54
C ALA A 76 -14.04 10.81 -64.51
N GLY A 77 -14.62 9.90 -63.72
CA GLY A 77 -14.09 8.56 -63.48
C GLY A 77 -12.78 8.53 -62.68
N ASP A 78 -12.41 9.63 -62.01
CA ASP A 78 -11.10 9.81 -61.37
C ASP A 78 -11.23 9.92 -59.84
N VAL A 79 -10.82 8.87 -59.14
CA VAL A 79 -10.86 8.78 -57.67
C VAL A 79 -9.76 9.62 -57.01
N SER A 80 -8.71 10.02 -57.74
CA SER A 80 -7.64 10.86 -57.20
C SER A 80 -8.11 12.27 -56.80
N LEU A 81 -9.30 12.68 -57.25
CA LEU A 81 -9.98 13.90 -56.83
C LEU A 81 -10.47 13.85 -55.37
N MET A 82 -10.46 12.67 -54.72
CA MET A 82 -10.79 12.53 -53.30
C MET A 82 -9.54 12.71 -52.43
N PRO A 83 -9.55 13.62 -51.45
CA PRO A 83 -8.42 13.78 -50.53
C PRO A 83 -8.32 12.60 -49.56
N ASP A 84 -7.10 12.19 -49.19
CA ASP A 84 -6.90 11.34 -48.02
C ASP A 84 -7.12 12.19 -46.76
N VAL A 85 -8.18 11.86 -46.03
CA VAL A 85 -8.58 12.58 -44.82
C VAL A 85 -8.43 11.70 -43.60
N SER A 86 -8.74 10.40 -43.69
CA SER A 86 -8.74 9.51 -42.53
C SER A 86 -7.37 9.43 -41.87
N VAL A 87 -6.31 9.22 -42.66
CA VAL A 87 -4.97 9.03 -42.13
C VAL A 87 -4.26 10.38 -41.98
N GLU A 88 -4.14 11.14 -43.07
CA GLU A 88 -3.35 12.37 -43.05
C GLU A 88 -3.92 13.46 -42.14
N LEU A 89 -5.23 13.72 -42.19
CA LEU A 89 -5.82 14.77 -41.36
C LEU A 89 -6.21 14.21 -39.99
N VAL A 90 -7.03 13.16 -39.92
CA VAL A 90 -7.61 12.75 -38.63
C VAL A 90 -6.61 12.01 -37.76
N VAL A 91 -5.91 11.00 -38.28
CA VAL A 91 -4.93 10.25 -37.47
C VAL A 91 -3.69 11.12 -37.20
N ASN A 92 -2.98 11.53 -38.25
CA ASN A 92 -1.65 12.13 -38.08
C ASN A 92 -1.68 13.54 -37.48
N LEU A 93 -2.65 14.38 -37.86
CA LEU A 93 -2.68 15.79 -37.44
C LEU A 93 -3.63 16.09 -36.28
N ILE A 94 -4.64 15.25 -36.03
CA ILE A 94 -5.61 15.47 -34.95
C ILE A 94 -5.37 14.49 -33.79
N GLU A 95 -5.48 13.18 -34.05
CA GLU A 95 -5.41 12.14 -33.02
C GLU A 95 -4.00 11.99 -32.43
N ASP A 96 -2.98 12.01 -33.28
CA ASP A 96 -1.56 11.95 -32.87
C ASP A 96 -0.95 13.33 -32.59
N CYS A 97 -1.77 14.39 -32.52
CA CYS A 97 -1.27 15.74 -32.29
C CYS A 97 -0.63 15.86 -30.91
N LYS A 98 0.57 16.46 -30.86
CA LYS A 98 1.32 16.72 -29.61
C LYS A 98 0.67 17.80 -28.72
N LYS A 99 -0.32 18.51 -29.25
CA LYS A 99 -1.07 19.54 -28.54
C LYS A 99 -2.50 19.05 -28.33
N PRO A 100 -3.07 19.19 -27.13
CA PRO A 100 -4.44 18.77 -26.89
C PRO A 100 -5.41 19.48 -27.82
N ILE A 101 -6.37 18.72 -28.36
CA ILE A 101 -7.39 19.22 -29.29
C ILE A 101 -8.76 18.92 -28.73
N VAL A 102 -9.59 19.95 -28.57
CA VAL A 102 -10.97 19.82 -28.13
C VAL A 102 -11.92 20.25 -29.25
N ALA A 103 -12.88 19.38 -29.60
CA ALA A 103 -13.96 19.73 -30.52
C ALA A 103 -15.07 20.47 -29.76
N ALA A 104 -15.34 21.72 -30.13
CA ALA A 104 -16.46 22.53 -29.66
C ALA A 104 -17.62 22.40 -30.65
N VAL A 105 -18.58 21.53 -30.34
CA VAL A 105 -19.60 21.06 -31.29
C VAL A 105 -20.94 21.73 -31.05
N GLU A 106 -21.44 22.50 -32.02
CA GLU A 106 -22.76 23.14 -31.95
C GLU A 106 -23.63 22.76 -33.15
N GLY A 107 -24.93 22.61 -32.92
CA GLY A 107 -25.95 22.43 -33.95
C GLY A 107 -25.94 21.04 -34.58
N LEU A 108 -24.90 20.72 -35.36
CA LEU A 108 -24.76 19.43 -36.03
C LEU A 108 -23.30 19.06 -36.31
N ALA A 109 -22.96 17.80 -36.09
CA ALA A 109 -21.75 17.13 -36.59
C ALA A 109 -22.20 15.83 -37.27
N LEU A 110 -22.23 15.84 -38.61
CA LEU A 110 -22.72 14.73 -39.42
C LEU A 110 -21.61 14.20 -40.32
N GLY A 111 -21.62 12.89 -40.53
CA GLY A 111 -20.66 12.17 -41.37
C GLY A 111 -19.21 12.54 -41.04
N GLY A 112 -18.42 12.93 -42.04
CA GLY A 112 -17.06 13.45 -41.87
C GLY A 112 -16.90 14.54 -40.80
N GLY A 113 -17.93 15.33 -40.51
CA GLY A 113 -17.94 16.30 -39.40
C GLY A 113 -17.89 15.63 -38.03
N LEU A 114 -18.68 14.58 -37.81
CA LEU A 114 -18.58 13.78 -36.59
C LEU A 114 -17.24 13.04 -36.52
N GLU A 115 -16.75 12.55 -37.65
CA GLU A 115 -15.46 11.84 -37.69
C GLU A 115 -14.29 12.74 -37.30
N LEU A 116 -14.29 14.03 -37.70
CA LEU A 116 -13.33 15.03 -37.21
C LEU A 116 -13.44 15.23 -35.70
N ALA A 117 -14.66 15.40 -35.17
CA ALA A 117 -14.87 15.59 -33.74
C ALA A 117 -14.42 14.36 -32.92
N MET A 118 -14.63 13.15 -33.43
CA MET A 118 -14.16 11.90 -32.81
C MET A 118 -12.63 11.74 -32.86
N GLY A 119 -11.95 12.38 -33.82
CA GLY A 119 -10.49 12.41 -33.85
C GLY A 119 -9.87 13.31 -32.79
N CYS A 120 -10.60 14.31 -32.29
CA CYS A 120 -10.13 15.18 -31.21
C CYS A 120 -10.01 14.44 -29.87
N HIS A 121 -9.18 14.96 -28.96
CA HIS A 121 -8.92 14.38 -27.64
C HIS A 121 -10.14 14.47 -26.70
N ALA A 122 -10.96 15.52 -26.85
CA ALA A 122 -12.24 15.67 -26.15
C ALA A 122 -13.28 16.36 -27.05
N ARG A 123 -14.56 16.17 -26.72
CA ARG A 123 -15.73 16.75 -27.41
C ARG A 123 -16.65 17.41 -26.39
N ILE A 124 -16.81 18.71 -26.50
CA ILE A 124 -17.80 19.48 -25.73
C ILE A 124 -18.90 19.90 -26.70
N ALA A 125 -20.17 19.72 -26.32
CA ALA A 125 -21.28 20.02 -27.21
C ALA A 125 -22.29 21.00 -26.61
N ALA A 126 -22.93 21.80 -27.47
CA ALA A 126 -24.14 22.53 -27.12
C ALA A 126 -25.36 21.57 -27.00
N PRO A 127 -26.43 21.95 -26.29
CA PRO A 127 -27.60 21.09 -26.11
C PRO A 127 -28.30 20.81 -27.45
N LYS A 128 -28.91 19.64 -27.59
CA LYS A 128 -29.64 19.19 -28.78
C LYS A 128 -28.82 19.15 -30.09
N THR A 129 -27.49 19.17 -30.00
CA THR A 129 -26.61 19.02 -31.17
C THR A 129 -26.81 17.64 -31.80
N GLN A 130 -27.00 17.57 -33.11
CA GLN A 130 -27.18 16.30 -33.83
C GLN A 130 -25.84 15.65 -34.18
N LEU A 131 -25.67 14.39 -33.82
CA LEU A 131 -24.45 13.61 -34.02
C LEU A 131 -24.80 12.33 -34.79
N GLY A 132 -24.29 12.15 -36.01
CA GLY A 132 -24.62 10.96 -36.80
C GLY A 132 -23.64 10.69 -37.95
N LEU A 133 -23.66 9.45 -38.44
CA LEU A 133 -22.92 8.99 -39.62
C LEU A 133 -23.91 8.51 -40.69
N PRO A 134 -24.47 9.41 -41.53
CA PRO A 134 -25.54 9.08 -42.46
C PRO A 134 -25.05 8.54 -43.81
N GLU A 135 -23.76 8.24 -43.97
CA GLU A 135 -23.09 7.88 -45.24
C GLU A 135 -23.78 6.76 -46.01
N LEU A 136 -24.38 5.80 -45.32
CA LEU A 136 -25.04 4.65 -45.95
C LEU A 136 -26.26 5.07 -46.78
N THR A 137 -26.91 6.19 -46.46
CA THR A 137 -27.99 6.75 -47.29
C THR A 137 -27.50 7.23 -48.66
N LEU A 138 -26.20 7.52 -48.79
CA LEU A 138 -25.54 7.92 -50.03
C LEU A 138 -24.84 6.74 -50.74
N GLY A 139 -25.00 5.51 -50.23
CA GLY A 139 -24.38 4.31 -50.78
C GLY A 139 -22.89 4.15 -50.46
N VAL A 140 -22.37 4.89 -49.49
CA VAL A 140 -20.97 4.82 -49.04
C VAL A 140 -20.88 4.55 -47.54
N ILE A 141 -19.69 4.25 -47.03
CA ILE A 141 -19.45 4.08 -45.58
C ILE A 141 -18.73 5.31 -45.02
N PRO A 142 -18.74 5.52 -43.68
CA PRO A 142 -17.91 6.53 -43.04
C PRO A 142 -16.44 6.38 -43.42
N GLY A 143 -15.87 7.47 -43.95
CA GLY A 143 -14.60 7.44 -44.68
C GLY A 143 -13.42 8.05 -43.93
N PHE A 144 -13.65 8.78 -42.82
CA PHE A 144 -12.60 9.45 -42.04
C PHE A 144 -12.32 8.74 -40.70
N GLY A 145 -12.62 7.43 -40.65
CA GLY A 145 -12.36 6.55 -39.51
C GLY A 145 -13.54 6.36 -38.55
N GLY A 146 -14.76 6.78 -38.92
CA GLY A 146 -15.98 6.64 -38.15
C GLY A 146 -16.36 5.19 -37.88
N THR A 147 -16.09 4.28 -38.83
CA THR A 147 -16.24 2.83 -38.64
C THR A 147 -15.34 2.26 -37.54
N GLN A 148 -14.27 2.99 -37.17
CA GLN A 148 -13.34 2.60 -36.13
C GLN A 148 -13.62 3.32 -34.80
N ARG A 149 -13.81 4.64 -34.83
CA ARG A 149 -13.95 5.43 -33.59
C ARG A 149 -15.34 5.30 -32.96
N LEU A 150 -16.41 5.32 -33.74
CA LEU A 150 -17.76 5.30 -33.19
C LEU A 150 -18.04 4.02 -32.37
N PRO A 151 -17.72 2.79 -32.82
CA PRO A 151 -17.91 1.58 -32.02
C PRO A 151 -17.14 1.56 -30.69
N ARG A 152 -16.01 2.26 -30.60
CA ARG A 152 -15.19 2.36 -29.38
C ARG A 152 -15.73 3.41 -28.41
N LEU A 153 -16.37 4.45 -28.92
CA LEU A 153 -16.92 5.54 -28.12
C LEU A 153 -18.32 5.23 -27.56
N VAL A 154 -19.26 4.72 -28.39
CA VAL A 154 -20.66 4.47 -27.96
C VAL A 154 -20.98 2.99 -27.73
N GLY A 155 -20.00 2.10 -27.93
CA GLY A 155 -20.19 0.66 -27.92
C GLY A 155 -20.69 0.10 -29.26
N LEU A 156 -20.32 -1.15 -29.54
CA LEU A 156 -20.52 -1.81 -30.84
C LEU A 156 -21.99 -1.81 -31.29
N SER A 157 -22.91 -2.20 -30.40
CA SER A 157 -24.34 -2.31 -30.73
C SER A 157 -24.92 -0.97 -31.19
N LYS A 158 -24.67 0.10 -30.42
CA LYS A 158 -25.21 1.43 -30.72
C LYS A 158 -24.56 2.05 -31.96
N ALA A 159 -23.26 1.83 -32.15
CA ALA A 159 -22.59 2.31 -33.36
C ALA A 159 -23.11 1.64 -34.64
N ILE A 160 -23.37 0.32 -34.58
CA ILE A 160 -24.01 -0.41 -35.68
C ILE A 160 -25.40 0.16 -35.96
N GLU A 161 -26.23 0.38 -34.92
CA GLU A 161 -27.55 1.00 -35.07
C GLU A 161 -27.46 2.38 -35.75
N MET A 162 -26.58 3.26 -35.25
CA MET A 162 -26.41 4.61 -35.79
C MET A 162 -25.99 4.60 -37.26
N MET A 163 -25.02 3.76 -37.64
CA MET A 163 -24.53 3.68 -39.03
C MET A 163 -25.55 3.00 -39.96
N LEU A 164 -26.02 1.79 -39.60
CA LEU A 164 -26.93 1.01 -40.46
C LEU A 164 -28.29 1.68 -40.65
N LEU A 165 -28.81 2.35 -39.61
CA LEU A 165 -30.05 3.11 -39.73
C LEU A 165 -29.83 4.55 -40.20
N SER A 166 -28.55 4.99 -40.32
CA SER A 166 -28.18 6.37 -40.64
C SER A 166 -28.91 7.40 -39.76
N LYS A 167 -29.08 7.07 -38.47
CA LYS A 167 -29.81 7.88 -37.49
C LYS A 167 -28.83 8.68 -36.63
N SER A 168 -29.11 9.97 -36.51
CA SER A 168 -28.42 10.85 -35.57
C SER A 168 -28.97 10.68 -34.15
N ILE A 169 -28.11 10.89 -33.17
CA ILE A 169 -28.47 11.05 -31.75
C ILE A 169 -28.26 12.52 -31.32
N THR A 170 -28.79 12.90 -30.15
CA THR A 170 -28.54 14.24 -29.59
C THR A 170 -27.27 14.25 -28.73
N SER A 171 -26.74 15.43 -28.42
CA SER A 171 -25.58 15.58 -27.52
C SER A 171 -25.82 15.03 -26.11
N GLU A 172 -27.05 15.06 -25.60
CA GLU A 172 -27.38 14.49 -24.29
C GLU A 172 -27.37 12.96 -24.29
N GLU A 173 -27.86 12.32 -25.37
CA GLU A 173 -27.72 10.88 -25.56
C GLU A 173 -26.25 10.52 -25.79
N GLY A 174 -25.53 11.30 -26.61
CA GLY A 174 -24.10 11.16 -26.86
C GLY A 174 -23.28 11.26 -25.57
N TRP A 175 -23.63 12.15 -24.64
CA TRP A 175 -22.97 12.27 -23.34
C TRP A 175 -23.18 11.04 -22.47
N LYS A 176 -24.40 10.52 -22.41
CA LYS A 176 -24.70 9.28 -21.68
C LYS A 176 -23.95 8.07 -22.26
N LEU A 177 -23.73 8.04 -23.56
CA LEU A 177 -23.08 6.95 -24.28
C LEU A 177 -21.55 7.07 -24.33
N GLY A 178 -20.97 8.22 -23.96
CA GLY A 178 -19.53 8.47 -24.03
C GLY A 178 -19.01 9.05 -25.36
N LEU A 179 -19.90 9.45 -26.28
CA LEU A 179 -19.53 10.17 -27.51
C LEU A 179 -19.17 11.64 -27.23
N ILE A 180 -19.81 12.27 -26.24
CA ILE A 180 -19.59 13.65 -25.82
C ILE A 180 -19.09 13.65 -24.38
N ASP A 181 -18.06 14.45 -24.08
CA ASP A 181 -17.44 14.50 -22.76
C ASP A 181 -18.17 15.47 -21.81
N ALA A 182 -18.73 16.56 -22.34
CA ALA A 182 -19.62 17.45 -21.60
C ALA A 182 -20.63 18.18 -22.50
N VAL A 183 -21.79 18.52 -21.94
CA VAL A 183 -22.81 19.36 -22.57
C VAL A 183 -22.90 20.69 -21.80
N VAL A 184 -22.73 21.81 -22.51
CA VAL A 184 -22.77 23.17 -21.94
C VAL A 184 -23.61 24.08 -22.83
N THR A 185 -23.98 25.28 -22.38
CA THR A 185 -24.74 26.21 -23.23
C THR A 185 -23.90 26.68 -24.42
N SER A 186 -24.54 27.08 -25.52
CA SER A 186 -23.84 27.64 -26.69
C SER A 186 -22.92 28.82 -26.33
N GLU A 187 -23.36 29.66 -25.39
CA GLU A 187 -22.61 30.83 -24.91
C GLU A 187 -21.32 30.42 -24.17
N GLU A 188 -21.34 29.29 -23.46
CA GLU A 188 -20.20 28.79 -22.69
C GLU A 188 -19.29 27.86 -23.49
N LEU A 189 -19.75 27.36 -24.64
CA LEU A 189 -19.12 26.28 -25.40
C LEU A 189 -17.64 26.52 -25.68
N LEU A 190 -17.29 27.67 -26.26
CA LEU A 190 -15.90 28.00 -26.58
C LEU A 190 -15.07 28.21 -25.30
N LYS A 191 -15.61 28.89 -24.29
CA LYS A 191 -14.93 29.13 -23.02
C LYS A 191 -14.57 27.82 -22.33
N VAL A 192 -15.53 26.91 -22.19
CA VAL A 192 -15.33 25.61 -21.54
C VAL A 192 -14.38 24.73 -22.34
N SER A 193 -14.52 24.69 -23.68
CA SER A 193 -13.63 23.93 -24.54
C SER A 193 -12.17 24.40 -24.43
N ARG A 194 -11.94 25.71 -24.33
CA ARG A 194 -10.60 26.28 -24.10
C ARG A 194 -10.04 25.89 -22.73
N LEU A 195 -10.86 25.94 -21.68
CA LEU A 195 -10.45 25.52 -20.34
C LEU A 195 -10.07 24.03 -20.31
N TRP A 196 -10.86 23.17 -20.96
CA TRP A 196 -10.54 21.74 -21.09
C TRP A 196 -9.26 21.50 -21.88
N ALA A 197 -9.09 22.20 -23.01
CA ALA A 197 -7.88 22.10 -23.82
C ALA A 197 -6.63 22.48 -23.00
N LEU A 198 -6.73 23.53 -22.19
CA LEU A 198 -5.66 23.95 -21.28
C LEU A 198 -5.45 22.99 -20.12
N ASP A 199 -6.50 22.41 -19.55
CA ASP A 199 -6.39 21.43 -18.45
C ASP A 199 -5.67 20.16 -18.92
N ILE A 200 -6.01 19.67 -20.11
CA ILE A 200 -5.30 18.54 -20.74
C ILE A 200 -3.83 18.94 -21.02
N ALA A 201 -3.57 20.19 -21.41
CA ALA A 201 -2.21 20.69 -21.63
C ALA A 201 -1.46 20.96 -20.31
N ALA A 202 -2.18 21.16 -19.20
CA ALA A 202 -1.63 21.59 -17.93
C ALA A 202 -0.90 20.43 -17.24
N ARG A 203 0.43 20.41 -17.42
CA ARG A 203 1.37 19.56 -16.65
C ARG A 203 1.33 19.80 -15.14
N GLU A 204 0.58 20.79 -14.64
CA GLU A 204 0.48 21.07 -13.22
C GLU A 204 -0.14 19.89 -12.45
N VAL A 205 -1.08 19.15 -13.04
CA VAL A 205 -1.61 17.91 -12.45
C VAL A 205 -0.50 16.88 -12.28
N LEU A 206 0.33 16.67 -13.31
CA LEU A 206 1.49 15.77 -13.24
C LEU A 206 2.51 16.26 -12.20
N LYS A 207 2.79 17.56 -12.14
CA LYS A 207 3.72 18.13 -11.15
C LYS A 207 3.24 17.94 -9.72
N LEU A 208 1.95 18.17 -9.44
CA LEU A 208 1.34 17.90 -8.14
C LEU A 208 1.37 16.40 -7.81
N ALA A 209 1.06 15.54 -8.79
CA ALA A 209 1.15 14.08 -8.65
C ALA A 209 2.59 13.63 -8.34
N ARG A 210 3.60 14.21 -8.99
CA ARG A 210 5.03 13.95 -8.74
C ARG A 210 5.43 14.36 -7.33
N LEU A 211 5.02 15.54 -6.86
CA LEU A 211 5.27 15.99 -5.49
C LEU A 211 4.62 15.06 -4.46
N GLN A 212 3.37 14.66 -4.72
CA GLN A 212 2.65 13.72 -3.86
C GLN A 212 3.34 12.35 -3.82
N ALA A 213 3.76 11.81 -4.97
CA ALA A 213 4.47 10.54 -5.06
C ALA A 213 5.84 10.59 -4.33
N LYS A 214 6.59 11.70 -4.42
CA LYS A 214 7.82 11.89 -3.63
C LYS A 214 7.55 11.88 -2.12
N LYS A 215 6.39 12.37 -1.69
CA LYS A 215 6.00 12.43 -0.27
C LYS A 215 5.48 11.10 0.27
N THR A 216 4.68 10.37 -0.50
CA THR A 216 4.02 9.13 -0.04
C THR A 216 4.81 7.87 -0.35
N ALA A 217 5.66 7.90 -1.37
CA ALA A 217 6.34 6.74 -1.92
C ALA A 217 7.80 7.03 -2.33
N PRO A 218 8.62 7.70 -1.48
CA PRO A 218 9.97 8.15 -1.86
C PRO A 218 10.91 7.02 -2.31
N ASN A 219 10.73 5.81 -1.76
CA ASN A 219 11.57 4.64 -2.02
C ASN A 219 10.97 3.67 -3.05
N MET A 220 9.94 4.09 -3.80
CA MET A 220 9.22 3.26 -4.77
C MET A 220 9.22 3.94 -6.15
N PRO A 221 10.30 3.77 -6.95
CA PRO A 221 10.53 4.52 -8.18
C PRO A 221 9.42 4.34 -9.22
N GLN A 222 8.69 3.21 -9.18
CA GLN A 222 7.58 2.94 -10.08
C GLN A 222 6.47 4.01 -10.04
N HIS A 223 6.32 4.76 -8.93
CA HIS A 223 5.34 5.84 -8.84
C HIS A 223 5.71 7.04 -9.73
N GLN A 224 7.01 7.38 -9.81
CA GLN A 224 7.48 8.44 -10.71
C GLN A 224 7.51 7.94 -12.15
N ALA A 225 7.98 6.71 -12.36
CA ALA A 225 8.06 6.11 -13.69
C ALA A 225 6.68 6.02 -14.38
N CYS A 226 5.62 5.72 -13.64
CA CYS A 226 4.25 5.76 -14.15
C CYS A 226 3.88 7.16 -14.68
N LEU A 227 4.21 8.21 -13.93
CA LEU A 227 3.97 9.60 -14.36
C LEU A 227 4.85 9.99 -15.57
N ASP A 228 6.10 9.50 -15.64
CA ASP A 228 7.00 9.71 -16.79
C ASP A 228 6.47 9.06 -18.08
N VAL A 229 5.81 7.91 -17.98
CA VAL A 229 5.19 7.19 -19.10
C VAL A 229 3.89 7.88 -19.54
N ILE A 230 3.05 8.32 -18.59
CA ILE A 230 1.85 9.10 -18.90
C ILE A 230 2.23 10.40 -19.62
N GLU A 231 3.23 11.12 -19.12
CA GLU A 231 3.71 12.37 -19.74
C GLU A 231 4.22 12.15 -21.16
N GLU A 232 4.88 11.01 -21.45
CA GLU A 232 5.31 10.67 -22.81
C GLU A 232 4.14 10.55 -23.78
N GLY A 233 3.08 9.83 -23.37
CA GLY A 233 1.88 9.67 -24.20
C GLY A 233 1.20 11.01 -24.50
N ILE A 234 1.22 11.93 -23.53
CA ILE A 234 0.66 13.28 -23.68
C ILE A 234 1.53 14.15 -24.59
N VAL A 235 2.86 14.11 -24.44
CA VAL A 235 3.77 15.03 -25.15
C VAL A 235 4.12 14.53 -26.56
N HIS A 236 4.18 13.22 -26.76
CA HIS A 236 4.70 12.59 -27.97
C HIS A 236 3.70 11.67 -28.67
N GLY A 237 2.45 11.61 -28.21
CA GLY A 237 1.37 10.81 -28.79
C GLY A 237 1.25 9.41 -28.18
N GLY A 238 0.07 8.80 -28.32
CA GLY A 238 -0.29 7.54 -27.67
C GLY A 238 0.63 6.37 -28.02
N TYR A 239 1.05 6.25 -29.28
CA TYR A 239 1.99 5.21 -29.71
C TYR A 239 3.36 5.34 -29.03
N SER A 240 3.91 6.56 -28.90
CA SER A 240 5.16 6.80 -28.14
C SER A 240 5.01 6.41 -26.68
N GLY A 241 3.88 6.77 -26.06
CA GLY A 241 3.54 6.41 -24.70
C GLY A 241 3.59 4.89 -24.46
N VAL A 242 2.95 4.09 -25.32
CA VAL A 242 2.93 2.62 -25.21
C VAL A 242 4.33 2.01 -25.39
N LEU A 243 5.16 2.54 -26.30
CA LEU A 243 6.54 2.06 -26.47
C LEU A 243 7.39 2.33 -25.22
N LYS A 244 7.27 3.53 -24.63
CA LYS A 244 7.96 3.84 -23.38
C LYS A 244 7.42 3.01 -22.21
N GLU A 245 6.10 2.80 -22.13
CA GLU A 245 5.48 1.93 -21.13
C GLU A 245 6.09 0.52 -21.18
N ALA A 246 6.12 -0.11 -22.35
CA ALA A 246 6.65 -1.45 -22.53
C ALA A 246 8.13 -1.57 -22.13
N LYS A 247 8.93 -0.54 -22.41
CA LYS A 247 10.34 -0.47 -22.00
C LYS A 247 10.47 -0.32 -20.48
N VAL A 248 9.85 0.72 -19.91
CA VAL A 248 9.94 1.05 -18.48
C VAL A 248 9.39 -0.08 -17.61
N PHE A 249 8.31 -0.74 -18.03
CA PHE A 249 7.76 -1.91 -17.34
C PHE A 249 8.80 -3.02 -17.16
N LYS A 250 9.52 -3.38 -18.23
CA LYS A 250 10.57 -4.42 -18.19
C LYS A 250 11.72 -4.01 -17.26
N GLU A 251 12.10 -2.75 -17.27
CA GLU A 251 13.13 -2.21 -16.36
C GLU A 251 12.67 -2.30 -14.89
N LEU A 252 11.43 -1.88 -14.60
CA LEU A 252 10.86 -1.93 -13.25
C LEU A 252 10.74 -3.36 -12.70
N VAL A 253 10.39 -4.34 -13.54
CA VAL A 253 10.29 -5.75 -13.14
C VAL A 253 11.59 -6.27 -12.54
N MET A 254 12.75 -5.80 -13.03
CA MET A 254 14.07 -6.21 -12.57
C MET A 254 14.53 -5.53 -11.27
N LEU A 255 13.85 -4.47 -10.82
CA LEU A 255 14.24 -3.73 -9.61
C LEU A 255 13.93 -4.52 -8.33
N ASP A 256 14.73 -4.30 -7.30
CA ASP A 256 14.53 -4.92 -5.99
C ASP A 256 13.19 -4.55 -5.34
N THR A 257 12.63 -3.38 -5.67
CA THR A 257 11.28 -3.00 -5.21
C THR A 257 10.19 -3.91 -5.76
N SER A 258 10.27 -4.26 -7.05
CA SER A 258 9.38 -5.24 -7.68
C SER A 258 9.58 -6.63 -7.05
N ARG A 259 10.84 -7.09 -6.98
CA ARG A 259 11.18 -8.41 -6.40
C ARG A 259 10.69 -8.55 -4.97
N GLY A 260 10.86 -7.51 -4.14
CA GLY A 260 10.40 -7.49 -2.75
C GLY A 260 8.87 -7.54 -2.63
N LEU A 261 8.14 -6.72 -3.40
CA LEU A 261 6.67 -6.74 -3.38
C LEU A 261 6.09 -8.08 -3.87
N VAL A 262 6.66 -8.64 -4.93
CA VAL A 262 6.27 -9.97 -5.45
C VAL A 262 6.56 -11.06 -4.42
N HIS A 263 7.73 -11.01 -3.75
CA HIS A 263 8.06 -11.93 -2.66
C HIS A 263 7.02 -11.87 -1.54
N VAL A 264 6.69 -10.68 -1.00
CA VAL A 264 5.69 -10.52 0.07
C VAL A 264 4.33 -11.10 -0.36
N PHE A 265 3.91 -10.89 -1.60
CA PHE A 265 2.64 -11.40 -2.13
C PHE A 265 2.55 -12.94 -2.08
N PHE A 266 3.62 -13.64 -2.45
CA PHE A 266 3.66 -15.11 -2.37
C PHE A 266 3.93 -15.61 -0.96
N ALA A 267 4.82 -14.95 -0.22
CA ALA A 267 5.15 -15.26 1.16
C ALA A 267 3.91 -15.22 2.06
N GLN A 268 3.08 -14.18 1.94
CA GLN A 268 1.85 -14.05 2.74
C GLN A 268 0.84 -15.17 2.45
N ARG A 269 0.79 -15.70 1.21
CA ARG A 269 -0.04 -16.88 0.90
C ARG A 269 0.56 -18.16 1.45
N ALA A 270 1.89 -18.26 1.46
CA ALA A 270 2.60 -19.43 1.94
C ALA A 270 2.37 -19.67 3.44
N THR A 271 2.11 -18.63 4.25
CA THR A 271 1.81 -18.77 5.69
C THR A 271 0.56 -19.60 5.98
N SER A 272 -0.33 -19.76 4.99
CA SER A 272 -1.52 -20.61 5.10
C SER A 272 -1.23 -22.10 5.00
N LYS A 273 0.00 -22.49 4.62
CA LYS A 273 0.45 -23.87 4.50
C LYS A 273 1.38 -24.18 5.67
N VAL A 274 0.91 -24.91 6.66
CA VAL A 274 1.72 -25.33 7.82
C VAL A 274 1.86 -26.85 7.78
N PRO A 275 3.10 -27.38 7.69
CA PRO A 275 3.35 -28.82 7.70
C PRO A 275 2.84 -29.48 8.98
N ASN A 276 2.31 -30.70 8.84
CA ASN A 276 1.69 -31.50 9.90
C ASN A 276 0.45 -30.83 10.54
N VAL A 277 -0.18 -29.89 9.83
CA VAL A 277 -1.38 -29.17 10.31
C VAL A 277 -2.39 -29.03 9.18
N THR A 278 -1.99 -28.37 8.09
CA THR A 278 -2.91 -28.03 6.97
C THR A 278 -2.92 -29.08 5.87
N ASP A 279 -1.94 -29.98 5.89
CA ASP A 279 -1.69 -31.05 4.91
C ASP A 279 -2.19 -32.44 5.38
N ILE A 280 -2.70 -32.54 6.61
CA ILE A 280 -3.16 -33.81 7.21
C ILE A 280 -4.68 -34.00 7.20
N GLY A 281 -5.42 -33.22 6.39
CA GLY A 281 -6.86 -33.41 6.16
C GLY A 281 -7.81 -32.98 7.29
N LEU A 282 -7.32 -32.23 8.28
CA LEU A 282 -8.15 -31.66 9.36
C LEU A 282 -9.16 -30.63 8.82
N LYS A 283 -10.31 -30.51 9.50
CA LYS A 283 -11.34 -29.51 9.20
C LYS A 283 -11.40 -28.47 10.32
N PRO A 284 -11.44 -27.16 10.01
CA PRO A 284 -11.58 -26.14 11.04
C PRO A 284 -12.89 -26.28 11.82
N ARG A 285 -12.82 -26.20 13.15
CA ARG A 285 -13.98 -26.07 14.04
C ARG A 285 -14.50 -24.64 14.02
N GLY A 286 -15.82 -24.47 14.16
CA GLY A 286 -16.43 -23.15 14.22
C GLY A 286 -16.18 -22.48 15.57
N VAL A 287 -15.73 -21.22 15.56
CA VAL A 287 -15.58 -20.38 16.75
C VAL A 287 -16.57 -19.23 16.64
N ARG A 288 -17.59 -19.23 17.51
CA ARG A 288 -18.67 -18.23 17.55
C ARG A 288 -18.63 -17.39 18.82
N LYS A 289 -18.15 -17.96 19.92
CA LYS A 289 -18.05 -17.30 21.23
C LYS A 289 -16.61 -17.32 21.74
N VAL A 290 -16.03 -16.14 21.95
CA VAL A 290 -14.68 -15.94 22.47
C VAL A 290 -14.74 -15.24 23.82
N ALA A 291 -13.99 -15.72 24.80
CA ALA A 291 -13.76 -14.97 26.03
C ALA A 291 -12.41 -14.24 25.97
N VAL A 292 -12.36 -13.00 26.41
CA VAL A 292 -11.13 -12.22 26.55
C VAL A 292 -10.93 -11.88 28.03
N ILE A 293 -9.79 -12.24 28.59
CA ILE A 293 -9.46 -11.98 30.01
C ILE A 293 -8.52 -10.77 30.09
N GLY A 294 -8.98 -9.71 30.73
CA GLY A 294 -8.30 -8.43 30.83
C GLY A 294 -8.81 -7.44 29.78
N GLY A 295 -9.36 -6.31 30.23
CA GLY A 295 -9.93 -5.23 29.42
C GLY A 295 -8.96 -4.08 29.15
N GLY A 296 -7.66 -4.29 29.35
CA GLY A 296 -6.61 -3.31 29.07
C GLY A 296 -6.43 -2.98 27.59
N LEU A 297 -5.28 -2.38 27.24
CA LEU A 297 -4.99 -1.96 25.86
C LEU A 297 -5.08 -3.11 24.85
N MET A 298 -4.46 -4.26 25.16
CA MET A 298 -4.47 -5.42 24.27
C MET A 298 -5.84 -6.09 24.24
N GLY A 299 -6.40 -6.44 25.39
CA GLY A 299 -7.68 -7.13 25.46
C GLY A 299 -8.85 -6.35 24.85
N SER A 300 -8.92 -5.03 25.04
CA SER A 300 -9.91 -4.19 24.36
C SER A 300 -9.72 -4.20 22.83
N GLY A 301 -8.48 -4.17 22.34
CA GLY A 301 -8.20 -4.29 20.91
C GLY A 301 -8.56 -5.65 20.34
N ILE A 302 -8.27 -6.73 21.08
CA ILE A 302 -8.60 -8.12 20.71
C ILE A 302 -10.12 -8.29 20.66
N ALA A 303 -10.84 -7.86 21.70
CA ALA A 303 -12.29 -7.88 21.74
C ALA A 303 -12.88 -7.11 20.55
N THR A 304 -12.36 -5.91 20.28
CA THR A 304 -12.78 -5.09 19.13
C THR A 304 -12.61 -5.84 17.80
N ALA A 305 -11.48 -6.53 17.59
CA ALA A 305 -11.23 -7.28 16.36
C ALA A 305 -12.23 -8.43 16.13
N HIS A 306 -12.67 -9.09 17.20
CA HIS A 306 -13.64 -10.18 17.14
C HIS A 306 -15.08 -9.68 16.90
N ILE A 307 -15.54 -8.68 17.65
CA ILE A 307 -16.92 -8.19 17.50
C ILE A 307 -17.19 -7.55 16.13
N LEU A 308 -16.17 -6.94 15.50
CA LEU A 308 -16.27 -6.37 14.15
C LEU A 308 -16.48 -7.43 13.06
N ASN A 309 -16.23 -8.70 13.39
CA ASN A 309 -16.37 -9.84 12.47
C ASN A 309 -17.41 -10.84 13.00
N ASN A 310 -18.42 -10.37 13.73
CA ASN A 310 -19.58 -11.14 14.19
C ASN A 310 -19.24 -12.33 15.11
N ILE A 311 -18.14 -12.25 15.86
CA ILE A 311 -17.83 -13.20 16.93
C ILE A 311 -18.27 -12.59 18.26
N TYR A 312 -19.06 -13.34 19.04
CA TYR A 312 -19.53 -12.89 20.35
C TYR A 312 -18.37 -12.89 21.34
N VAL A 313 -18.21 -11.81 22.10
CA VAL A 313 -17.13 -11.63 23.06
C VAL A 313 -17.65 -11.51 24.48
N VAL A 314 -17.14 -12.37 25.36
CA VAL A 314 -17.27 -12.25 26.81
C VAL A 314 -15.99 -11.59 27.35
N LEU A 315 -16.07 -10.35 27.81
CA LEU A 315 -14.95 -9.63 28.41
C LEU A 315 -14.95 -9.86 29.93
N LYS A 316 -13.95 -10.56 30.44
CA LYS A 316 -13.76 -10.78 31.88
C LYS A 316 -12.75 -9.78 32.45
N GLU A 317 -13.10 -9.14 33.55
CA GLU A 317 -12.18 -8.33 34.37
C GLU A 317 -12.19 -8.74 35.84
N VAL A 318 -11.24 -8.21 36.62
CA VAL A 318 -11.13 -8.50 38.06
C VAL A 318 -12.08 -7.68 38.91
N ASN A 319 -12.53 -6.52 38.41
CA ASN A 319 -13.48 -5.64 39.09
C ASN A 319 -14.29 -4.79 38.09
N SER A 320 -15.37 -4.20 38.56
CA SER A 320 -16.30 -3.40 37.75
C SER A 320 -15.65 -2.15 37.14
N GLU A 321 -14.69 -1.53 37.82
CA GLU A 321 -14.01 -0.33 37.33
C GLU A 321 -13.20 -0.62 36.06
N TYR A 322 -12.34 -1.63 36.10
CA TYR A 322 -11.56 -2.05 34.94
C TYR A 322 -12.45 -2.59 33.83
N LEU A 323 -13.53 -3.30 34.18
CA LEU A 323 -14.50 -3.80 33.19
C LEU A 323 -15.13 -2.64 32.39
N LEU A 324 -15.66 -1.64 33.10
CA LEU A 324 -16.28 -0.46 32.47
C LEU A 324 -15.26 0.32 31.62
N LYS A 325 -14.02 0.44 32.09
CA LYS A 325 -12.94 1.07 31.32
C LYS A 325 -12.62 0.30 30.04
N GLY A 326 -12.57 -1.03 30.09
CA GLY A 326 -12.36 -1.88 28.93
C GLY A 326 -13.48 -1.76 27.90
N ILE A 327 -14.75 -1.81 28.35
CA ILE A 327 -15.93 -1.61 27.49
C ILE A 327 -15.89 -0.23 26.81
N LYS A 328 -15.64 0.84 27.57
CA LYS A 328 -15.50 2.20 27.00
C LYS A 328 -14.39 2.29 25.96
N THR A 329 -13.29 1.59 26.15
CA THR A 329 -12.18 1.54 25.19
C THR A 329 -12.58 0.82 23.92
N ILE A 330 -13.31 -0.30 24.02
CA ILE A 330 -13.86 -1.03 22.87
C ILE A 330 -14.84 -0.13 22.09
N GLU A 331 -15.76 0.55 22.79
CA GLU A 331 -16.67 1.51 22.17
C GLU A 331 -15.94 2.63 21.43
N ALA A 332 -14.89 3.20 22.05
CA ALA A 332 -14.08 4.24 21.44
C ALA A 332 -13.34 3.75 20.19
N ASN A 333 -12.82 2.52 20.20
CA ASN A 333 -12.19 1.91 19.02
C ASN A 333 -13.18 1.78 17.86
N VAL A 334 -14.39 1.26 18.14
CA VAL A 334 -15.45 1.08 17.13
C VAL A 334 -15.93 2.43 16.59
N ARG A 335 -16.24 3.40 17.45
CA ARG A 335 -16.64 4.76 17.04
C ARG A 335 -15.54 5.45 16.23
N GLY A 336 -14.27 5.27 16.62
CA GLY A 336 -13.13 5.80 15.87
C GLY A 336 -13.02 5.25 14.43
N LEU A 337 -13.49 4.02 14.17
CA LEU A 337 -13.60 3.50 12.80
C LEU A 337 -14.72 4.17 12.01
N VAL A 338 -15.84 4.50 12.66
CA VAL A 338 -16.95 5.25 12.03
C VAL A 338 -16.51 6.67 11.66
N THR A 339 -15.87 7.39 12.59
CA THR A 339 -15.38 8.75 12.33
C THR A 339 -14.37 8.81 11.18
N ARG A 340 -13.61 7.73 10.96
CA ARG A 340 -12.65 7.62 9.85
C ARG A 340 -13.26 7.07 8.55
N GLY A 341 -14.57 6.86 8.49
CA GLY A 341 -15.26 6.31 7.32
C GLY A 341 -14.94 4.83 7.02
N LYS A 342 -14.36 4.09 7.97
CA LYS A 342 -13.99 2.66 7.80
C LYS A 342 -15.11 1.70 8.21
N LEU A 343 -16.16 2.20 8.86
CA LEU A 343 -17.29 1.40 9.36
C LEU A 343 -18.57 2.25 9.33
N THR A 344 -19.68 1.67 8.89
CA THR A 344 -21.01 2.34 8.93
C THR A 344 -21.59 2.29 10.35
N GLN A 345 -22.45 3.26 10.70
CA GLN A 345 -23.07 3.32 12.03
C GLN A 345 -23.86 2.03 12.39
N ASP A 346 -24.59 1.45 11.45
CA ASP A 346 -25.37 0.23 11.71
C ASP A 346 -24.49 -0.98 12.06
N LYS A 347 -23.40 -1.17 11.30
CA LYS A 347 -22.40 -2.21 11.59
C LYS A 347 -21.72 -1.98 12.94
N ALA A 348 -21.44 -0.73 13.32
CA ALA A 348 -20.92 -0.40 14.63
C ALA A 348 -21.87 -0.79 15.76
N ASN A 349 -23.15 -0.44 15.63
CA ASN A 349 -24.19 -0.78 16.61
C ASN A 349 -24.35 -2.30 16.75
N ASN A 350 -24.35 -3.04 15.65
CA ASN A 350 -24.43 -4.50 15.66
C ASN A 350 -23.19 -5.14 16.31
N ALA A 351 -21.98 -4.65 16.01
CA ALA A 351 -20.76 -5.15 16.65
C ALA A 351 -20.81 -4.96 18.17
N LEU A 352 -21.26 -3.80 18.67
CA LEU A 352 -21.33 -3.55 20.12
C LEU A 352 -22.32 -4.45 20.86
N LYS A 353 -23.39 -4.92 20.20
CA LYS A 353 -24.32 -5.92 20.77
C LYS A 353 -23.67 -7.29 20.98
N MET A 354 -22.55 -7.56 20.32
CA MET A 354 -21.80 -8.82 20.44
C MET A 354 -20.86 -8.83 21.66
N LEU A 355 -20.87 -7.81 22.51
CA LEU A 355 -20.01 -7.71 23.68
C LEU A 355 -20.81 -7.86 24.99
N LYS A 356 -20.33 -8.71 25.89
CA LYS A 356 -20.84 -8.84 27.27
C LYS A 356 -19.70 -8.80 28.27
N GLY A 357 -19.83 -7.98 29.30
CA GLY A 357 -18.88 -7.89 30.40
C GLY A 357 -19.24 -8.80 31.57
N VAL A 358 -18.24 -9.43 32.19
CA VAL A 358 -18.39 -10.30 33.38
C VAL A 358 -17.23 -10.12 34.35
N LEU A 359 -17.43 -10.54 35.61
CA LEU A 359 -16.38 -10.52 36.65
C LEU A 359 -15.87 -11.92 37.01
N ASP A 360 -16.70 -12.94 36.78
CA ASP A 360 -16.41 -14.35 37.06
C ASP A 360 -16.42 -15.20 35.76
N TYR A 361 -16.33 -16.53 35.91
CA TYR A 361 -16.30 -17.47 34.80
C TYR A 361 -17.68 -18.08 34.46
N SER A 362 -18.79 -17.53 34.96
CA SER A 362 -20.13 -18.11 34.77
C SER A 362 -20.53 -18.29 33.30
N GLU A 363 -20.07 -17.41 32.42
CA GLU A 363 -20.36 -17.40 30.99
C GLU A 363 -19.39 -18.23 30.12
N PHE A 364 -18.52 -19.05 30.73
CA PHE A 364 -17.44 -19.78 30.02
C PHE A 364 -17.82 -21.21 29.60
N LYS A 365 -18.97 -21.73 30.03
CA LYS A 365 -19.39 -23.14 29.83
C LYS A 365 -19.61 -23.51 28.35
N ASP A 366 -19.88 -22.53 27.50
CA ASP A 366 -20.18 -22.64 26.06
C ASP A 366 -19.22 -21.79 25.21
N VAL A 367 -18.07 -21.40 25.76
CA VAL A 367 -17.04 -20.64 25.03
C VAL A 367 -16.21 -21.59 24.17
N ASP A 368 -15.99 -21.21 22.91
CA ASP A 368 -15.20 -21.99 21.95
C ASP A 368 -13.69 -21.70 22.08
N MET A 369 -13.34 -20.49 22.53
CA MET A 369 -11.96 -20.03 22.67
C MET A 369 -11.82 -18.95 23.74
N VAL A 370 -10.76 -19.03 24.54
CA VAL A 370 -10.36 -18.00 25.50
C VAL A 370 -9.06 -17.35 25.04
N ILE A 371 -8.93 -16.03 25.20
CA ILE A 371 -7.69 -15.27 24.98
C ILE A 371 -7.34 -14.51 26.25
N GLU A 372 -6.30 -14.97 26.93
CA GLU A 372 -5.75 -14.31 28.11
C GLU A 372 -4.86 -13.12 27.70
N ALA A 373 -5.17 -11.91 28.18
CA ALA A 373 -4.48 -10.67 27.87
C ALA A 373 -4.23 -9.81 29.14
N VAL A 374 -3.84 -10.47 30.23
CA VAL A 374 -3.43 -9.84 31.50
C VAL A 374 -1.93 -9.56 31.53
N ILE A 375 -1.49 -8.87 32.58
CA ILE A 375 -0.09 -8.50 32.82
C ILE A 375 0.87 -9.70 32.75
N GLU A 376 2.12 -9.42 32.38
CA GLU A 376 3.18 -10.45 32.29
C GLU A 376 3.62 -10.92 33.69
N SER A 377 2.89 -11.89 34.23
CA SER A 377 3.15 -12.54 35.51
C SER A 377 2.89 -14.03 35.41
N VAL A 378 3.95 -14.84 35.51
CA VAL A 378 3.87 -16.30 35.45
C VAL A 378 2.88 -16.86 36.50
N PRO A 379 2.95 -16.51 37.80
CA PRO A 379 2.02 -17.06 38.79
C PRO A 379 0.55 -16.73 38.48
N LEU A 380 0.29 -15.52 37.97
CA LEU A 380 -1.06 -15.10 37.61
C LEU A 380 -1.58 -15.88 36.39
N LYS A 381 -0.78 -16.01 35.33
CA LYS A 381 -1.17 -16.76 34.14
C LYS A 381 -1.39 -18.24 34.44
N GLN A 382 -0.49 -18.88 35.21
CA GLN A 382 -0.69 -20.26 35.65
C GLN A 382 -2.01 -20.44 36.41
N LYS A 383 -2.32 -19.53 37.35
CA LYS A 383 -3.60 -19.54 38.08
C LYS A 383 -4.80 -19.45 37.14
N ILE A 384 -4.77 -18.51 36.20
CA ILE A 384 -5.85 -18.33 35.20
C ILE A 384 -6.03 -19.60 34.39
N PHE A 385 -4.97 -20.20 33.85
CA PHE A 385 -5.07 -21.40 33.03
C PHE A 385 -5.59 -22.62 33.81
N SER A 386 -5.22 -22.78 35.09
CA SER A 386 -5.80 -23.81 35.97
C SER A 386 -7.30 -23.57 36.26
N GLU A 387 -7.76 -22.32 36.32
CA GLU A 387 -9.19 -21.99 36.46
C GLU A 387 -9.96 -22.24 35.16
N LEU A 388 -9.35 -21.90 34.02
CA LEU A 388 -9.93 -22.10 32.69
C LEU A 388 -10.17 -23.57 32.35
N GLU A 389 -9.25 -24.46 32.74
CA GLU A 389 -9.42 -25.90 32.58
C GLU A 389 -10.71 -26.41 33.23
N LYS A 390 -11.11 -25.83 34.37
CA LYS A 390 -12.33 -26.21 35.11
C LYS A 390 -13.58 -25.55 34.56
N ALA A 391 -13.47 -24.30 34.08
CA ALA A 391 -14.60 -23.49 33.67
C ALA A 391 -15.04 -23.72 32.21
N CYS A 392 -14.11 -24.11 31.34
CA CYS A 392 -14.34 -24.22 29.90
C CYS A 392 -14.62 -25.68 29.48
N PRO A 393 -15.43 -25.90 28.43
CA PRO A 393 -15.66 -27.24 27.90
C PRO A 393 -14.36 -27.82 27.29
N PRO A 394 -14.21 -29.16 27.19
CA PRO A 394 -12.97 -29.80 26.72
C PRO A 394 -12.52 -29.36 25.31
N HIS A 395 -13.45 -28.95 24.44
CA HIS A 395 -13.13 -28.51 23.09
C HIS A 395 -12.58 -27.08 23.03
N CYS A 396 -12.77 -26.28 24.08
CA CYS A 396 -12.39 -24.86 24.12
C CYS A 396 -10.88 -24.68 23.96
N ILE A 397 -10.47 -23.76 23.07
CA ILE A 397 -9.07 -23.36 22.89
C ILE A 397 -8.67 -22.44 24.04
N LEU A 398 -7.51 -22.70 24.66
CA LEU A 398 -6.96 -21.88 25.75
C LEU A 398 -5.78 -21.07 25.23
N ALA A 399 -6.03 -19.85 24.76
CA ALA A 399 -4.99 -19.01 24.18
C ALA A 399 -4.44 -17.95 25.15
N THR A 400 -3.17 -17.61 25.02
CA THR A 400 -2.54 -16.45 25.69
C THR A 400 -1.99 -15.46 24.68
N ASN A 401 -2.12 -14.17 24.97
CA ASN A 401 -1.52 -13.05 24.25
C ASN A 401 -0.20 -12.60 24.92
N THR A 402 0.47 -13.46 25.72
CA THR A 402 1.80 -13.13 26.23
C THR A 402 2.77 -12.81 25.09
N SER A 403 3.74 -11.94 25.34
CA SER A 403 4.71 -11.47 24.35
C SER A 403 6.12 -12.02 24.56
N THR A 404 6.40 -12.61 25.74
CA THR A 404 7.73 -13.07 26.13
C THR A 404 7.75 -14.36 26.95
N ILE A 405 6.65 -14.75 27.61
CA ILE A 405 6.63 -15.91 28.50
C ILE A 405 6.49 -17.21 27.68
N ASP A 406 7.33 -18.19 28.03
CA ASP A 406 7.26 -19.56 27.51
C ASP A 406 5.91 -20.23 27.85
N LEU A 407 5.21 -20.72 26.83
CA LEU A 407 3.89 -21.34 26.97
C LEU A 407 3.91 -22.65 27.78
N ASN A 408 5.04 -23.37 27.81
CA ASN A 408 5.20 -24.56 28.64
C ASN A 408 5.15 -24.19 30.13
N ILE A 409 5.68 -23.01 30.51
CA ILE A 409 5.59 -22.49 31.87
C ILE A 409 4.15 -22.10 32.20
N VAL A 410 3.42 -21.48 31.25
CA VAL A 410 2.00 -21.13 31.43
C VAL A 410 1.15 -22.37 31.68
N GLY A 411 1.40 -23.45 30.92
CA GLY A 411 0.66 -24.72 30.97
C GLY A 411 1.10 -25.71 32.06
N GLU A 412 2.05 -25.35 32.93
CA GLU A 412 2.65 -26.29 33.89
C GLU A 412 1.64 -26.82 34.93
N LYS A 413 0.65 -26.00 35.32
CA LYS A 413 -0.33 -26.30 36.37
C LYS A 413 -1.69 -26.76 35.83
N THR A 414 -1.72 -27.35 34.64
CA THR A 414 -2.95 -27.82 33.99
C THR A 414 -2.67 -29.09 33.17
N SER A 415 -3.68 -29.95 33.00
CA SER A 415 -3.60 -31.13 32.13
C SER A 415 -3.99 -30.87 30.67
N SER A 416 -4.51 -29.68 30.38
CA SER A 416 -5.05 -29.27 29.08
C SER A 416 -4.00 -28.72 28.11
N GLN A 417 -2.76 -29.19 28.17
CA GLN A 417 -1.64 -28.60 27.39
C GLN A 417 -1.80 -28.77 25.88
N ASP A 418 -2.56 -29.77 25.43
CA ASP A 418 -2.87 -30.05 24.03
C ASP A 418 -3.72 -28.97 23.36
N ARG A 419 -4.41 -28.16 24.17
CA ARG A 419 -5.26 -27.04 23.74
C ARG A 419 -4.79 -25.66 24.20
N ILE A 420 -3.55 -25.58 24.72
CA ILE A 420 -2.87 -24.31 24.98
C ILE A 420 -2.15 -23.83 23.72
N ILE A 421 -2.34 -22.57 23.38
CA ILE A 421 -1.71 -21.94 22.20
C ILE A 421 -1.43 -20.46 22.45
N GLY A 422 -0.46 -19.89 21.74
CA GLY A 422 -0.23 -18.45 21.75
C GLY A 422 -1.07 -17.80 20.66
N ALA A 423 -1.88 -16.81 21.03
CA ALA A 423 -2.56 -15.92 20.10
C ALA A 423 -1.96 -14.52 20.27
N HIS A 424 -0.75 -14.32 19.77
CA HIS A 424 0.02 -13.10 19.99
C HIS A 424 -0.37 -12.03 18.96
N PHE A 425 -1.19 -11.08 19.42
CA PHE A 425 -1.58 -9.88 18.68
C PHE A 425 -0.57 -8.75 18.88
N PHE A 426 -0.49 -7.88 17.89
CA PHE A 426 0.37 -6.69 17.92
C PHE A 426 -0.46 -5.44 18.20
N SER A 427 0.03 -4.56 19.07
CA SER A 427 -0.70 -3.33 19.44
C SER A 427 -0.63 -2.27 18.34
N PRO A 428 -1.76 -1.61 17.98
CA PRO A 428 -3.13 -1.87 18.43
C PRO A 428 -3.75 -3.11 17.76
N ALA A 429 -4.29 -4.04 18.56
CA ALA A 429 -4.71 -5.37 18.08
C ALA A 429 -5.82 -5.37 17.02
N HIS A 430 -6.68 -4.36 16.95
CA HIS A 430 -7.71 -4.25 15.90
C HIS A 430 -7.20 -3.61 14.59
N VAL A 431 -5.98 -3.07 14.60
CA VAL A 431 -5.35 -2.40 13.45
C VAL A 431 -4.25 -3.25 12.83
N MET A 432 -3.35 -3.79 13.67
CA MET A 432 -2.17 -4.51 13.19
C MET A 432 -2.55 -5.83 12.51
N PRO A 433 -2.07 -6.12 11.30
CA PRO A 433 -2.56 -7.25 10.51
C PRO A 433 -2.01 -8.62 10.94
N LEU A 434 -0.87 -8.67 11.62
CA LEU A 434 -0.25 -9.93 12.04
C LEU A 434 -0.97 -10.57 13.23
N LEU A 435 -1.12 -11.90 13.19
CA LEU A 435 -1.37 -12.75 14.34
C LEU A 435 -0.26 -13.80 14.39
N GLU A 436 0.63 -13.71 15.38
CA GLU A 436 1.66 -14.71 15.61
C GLU A 436 1.05 -15.85 16.45
N ILE A 437 0.98 -17.04 15.86
CA ILE A 437 0.40 -18.24 16.47
C ILE A 437 1.54 -19.09 17.03
N VAL A 438 1.68 -19.11 18.35
CA VAL A 438 2.79 -19.82 19.01
C VAL A 438 2.33 -21.21 19.40
N ARG A 439 3.02 -22.25 18.91
CA ARG A 439 2.77 -23.65 19.28
C ARG A 439 3.87 -24.20 20.18
N THR A 440 3.48 -25.05 21.11
CA THR A 440 4.40 -25.95 21.82
C THR A 440 4.44 -27.31 21.13
N GLU A 441 5.26 -28.22 21.63
CA GLU A 441 5.32 -29.61 21.20
C GLU A 441 4.03 -30.37 21.54
N ARG A 442 3.26 -29.88 22.53
CA ARG A 442 2.00 -30.50 22.97
C ARG A 442 0.78 -29.91 22.26
N THR A 443 0.85 -28.68 21.76
CA THR A 443 -0.28 -28.03 21.08
C THR A 443 -0.75 -28.88 19.90
N SER A 444 -2.02 -29.29 19.92
CA SER A 444 -2.59 -30.12 18.87
C SER A 444 -2.72 -29.39 17.52
N ALA A 445 -2.55 -30.13 16.43
CA ALA A 445 -2.70 -29.60 15.08
C ALA A 445 -4.10 -29.00 14.83
N GLN A 446 -5.14 -29.56 15.43
CA GLN A 446 -6.51 -29.03 15.34
C GLN A 446 -6.61 -27.62 15.92
N VAL A 447 -6.00 -27.36 17.08
CA VAL A 447 -6.04 -26.05 17.74
C VAL A 447 -5.27 -25.00 16.93
N ILE A 448 -4.16 -25.39 16.32
CA ILE A 448 -3.41 -24.51 15.39
C ILE A 448 -4.28 -24.16 14.18
N LEU A 449 -4.90 -25.15 13.54
CA LEU A 449 -5.77 -24.93 12.38
C LEU A 449 -6.97 -24.03 12.69
N ASP A 450 -7.59 -24.23 13.84
CA ASP A 450 -8.74 -23.44 14.28
C ASP A 450 -8.34 -21.99 14.53
N LEU A 451 -7.22 -21.74 15.22
CA LEU A 451 -6.73 -20.38 15.46
C LEU A 451 -6.28 -19.69 14.16
N MET A 452 -5.67 -20.42 13.23
CA MET A 452 -5.39 -19.89 11.88
C MET A 452 -6.68 -19.46 11.18
N THR A 453 -7.76 -20.23 11.35
CA THR A 453 -9.07 -19.94 10.76
C THR A 453 -9.73 -18.73 11.42
N VAL A 454 -9.71 -18.66 12.74
CA VAL A 454 -10.14 -17.46 13.50
C VAL A 454 -9.38 -16.24 13.01
N GLY A 455 -8.04 -16.31 12.93
CA GLY A 455 -7.19 -15.23 12.42
C GLY A 455 -7.68 -14.72 11.06
N LYS A 456 -7.95 -15.61 10.11
CA LYS A 456 -8.50 -15.23 8.79
C LYS A 456 -9.88 -14.57 8.90
N ILE A 457 -10.78 -15.10 9.73
CA ILE A 457 -12.13 -14.52 9.96
C ILE A 457 -12.03 -13.09 10.48
N ILE A 458 -11.13 -12.84 11.44
CA ILE A 458 -10.91 -11.51 12.00
C ILE A 458 -9.93 -10.64 11.18
N LYS A 459 -9.69 -11.03 9.91
CA LYS A 459 -8.86 -10.32 8.92
C LYS A 459 -7.41 -10.11 9.37
N LYS A 460 -6.88 -11.07 10.14
CA LYS A 460 -5.46 -11.20 10.46
C LYS A 460 -4.78 -12.17 9.52
N VAL A 461 -3.47 -11.98 9.39
CA VAL A 461 -2.58 -12.91 8.71
C VAL A 461 -1.92 -13.79 9.78
N PRO A 462 -2.29 -15.08 9.87
CA PRO A 462 -1.66 -15.99 10.80
C PRO A 462 -0.25 -16.37 10.34
N VAL A 463 0.71 -16.36 11.26
CA VAL A 463 2.04 -16.94 11.09
C VAL A 463 2.29 -17.89 12.25
N VAL A 464 2.49 -19.18 11.97
CA VAL A 464 2.72 -20.20 13.00
C VAL A 464 4.21 -20.28 13.33
N VAL A 465 4.52 -20.19 14.62
CA VAL A 465 5.88 -20.15 15.15
C VAL A 465 6.02 -21.10 16.34
N GLY A 466 7.25 -21.54 16.61
CA GLY A 466 7.63 -22.31 17.77
C GLY A 466 7.68 -21.45 19.03
N ASN A 467 7.56 -22.11 20.17
CA ASN A 467 7.61 -21.49 21.48
C ASN A 467 9.06 -21.21 21.92
N CYS A 468 9.37 -19.94 22.21
CA CYS A 468 10.61 -19.49 22.85
C CYS A 468 10.41 -18.07 23.42
N THR A 469 11.36 -17.58 24.23
CA THR A 469 11.32 -16.20 24.71
C THR A 469 11.26 -15.20 23.54
N GLY A 470 10.17 -14.44 23.45
CA GLY A 470 9.93 -13.46 22.38
C GLY A 470 9.51 -14.05 21.03
N PHE A 471 9.28 -15.36 20.95
CA PHE A 471 8.79 -16.07 19.76
C PHE A 471 9.62 -15.79 18.50
N ALA A 472 9.00 -15.49 17.35
CA ALA A 472 9.75 -15.16 16.14
C ALA A 472 9.98 -13.65 16.03
N VAL A 473 8.93 -12.84 16.15
CA VAL A 473 9.02 -11.40 15.85
C VAL A 473 9.79 -10.63 16.92
N ASN A 474 9.35 -10.70 18.19
CA ASN A 474 9.99 -9.92 19.25
C ASN A 474 11.43 -10.38 19.48
N ARG A 475 11.69 -11.69 19.35
CA ARG A 475 13.04 -12.24 19.39
C ARG A 475 13.90 -11.75 18.24
N ALA A 476 13.46 -11.86 16.99
CA ALA A 476 14.25 -11.38 15.86
C ALA A 476 14.58 -9.88 15.98
N PHE A 477 13.66 -9.09 16.55
CA PHE A 477 13.78 -7.63 16.65
C PHE A 477 14.29 -7.09 17.99
N PHE A 478 14.51 -7.88 19.04
CA PHE A 478 15.09 -7.34 20.29
C PHE A 478 16.46 -6.64 20.05
N PRO A 479 17.33 -7.11 19.12
CA PRO A 479 18.58 -6.42 18.81
C PRO A 479 18.36 -5.04 18.19
N TYR A 480 17.22 -4.76 17.55
CA TYR A 480 16.93 -3.47 16.91
C TYR A 480 17.06 -2.31 17.90
N SER A 481 16.38 -2.42 19.05
CA SER A 481 16.40 -1.41 20.10
C SER A 481 17.71 -1.39 20.88
N GLN A 482 18.39 -2.54 21.03
CA GLN A 482 19.70 -2.62 21.67
C GLN A 482 20.81 -1.99 20.81
N SER A 483 20.80 -2.23 19.50
CA SER A 483 21.76 -1.66 18.54
C SER A 483 21.66 -0.13 18.49
N ALA A 484 20.43 0.40 18.49
CA ALA A 484 20.22 1.85 18.55
C ALA A 484 20.83 2.47 19.82
N ARG A 485 20.62 1.83 20.99
CA ARG A 485 21.22 2.26 22.26
C ARG A 485 22.74 2.14 22.26
N LEU A 486 23.29 1.10 21.63
CA LEU A 486 24.73 0.92 21.45
C LEU A 486 25.32 2.07 20.62
N LEU A 487 24.68 2.45 19.50
CA LEU A 487 25.12 3.58 18.68
C LEU A 487 25.10 4.91 19.46
N VAL A 488 24.11 5.13 20.33
CA VAL A 488 24.07 6.31 21.22
C VAL A 488 25.25 6.30 22.19
N SER A 489 25.54 5.14 22.80
CA SER A 489 26.69 4.94 23.67
C SER A 489 28.03 5.10 22.94
N LEU A 490 28.08 4.90 21.62
CA LEU A 490 29.21 5.19 20.74
C LEU A 490 29.26 6.65 20.23
N GLY A 491 28.33 7.51 20.69
CA GLY A 491 28.34 8.94 20.39
C GLY A 491 27.49 9.37 19.19
N VAL A 492 26.71 8.47 18.57
CA VAL A 492 25.79 8.83 17.48
C VAL A 492 24.57 9.57 18.04
N ASP A 493 24.08 10.57 17.30
CA ASP A 493 22.88 11.34 17.67
C ASP A 493 21.59 10.50 17.57
N VAL A 494 20.71 10.63 18.58
CA VAL A 494 19.46 9.86 18.67
C VAL A 494 18.47 10.19 17.54
N PHE A 495 18.38 11.47 17.15
CA PHE A 495 17.42 11.92 16.14
C PHE A 495 17.90 11.56 14.74
N ARG A 496 19.23 11.59 14.53
CA ARG A 496 19.89 11.08 13.33
C ARG A 496 19.61 9.60 13.13
N ILE A 497 19.74 8.78 14.18
CA ILE A 497 19.41 7.34 14.12
C ILE A 497 17.96 7.13 13.67
N ASP A 498 17.01 7.81 14.31
CA ASP A 498 15.60 7.71 13.93
C ASP A 498 15.35 8.18 12.49
N SER A 499 16.03 9.24 12.05
CA SER A 499 15.93 9.76 10.69
C SER A 499 16.46 8.78 9.65
N ALA A 500 17.62 8.15 9.91
CA ALA A 500 18.22 7.14 9.04
C ALA A 500 17.27 5.96 8.81
N ILE A 501 16.67 5.46 9.90
CA ILE A 501 15.74 4.33 9.87
C ILE A 501 14.42 4.68 9.18
N ARG A 502 13.89 5.90 9.38
CA ARG A 502 12.71 6.37 8.64
C ARG A 502 12.99 6.52 7.15
N SER A 503 14.17 7.04 6.80
CA SER A 503 14.61 7.20 5.41
C SER A 503 14.78 5.85 4.72
N PHE A 504 15.27 4.83 5.45
CA PHE A 504 15.34 3.45 4.96
C PHE A 504 13.96 2.87 4.58
N GLY A 505 12.92 3.23 5.36
CA GLY A 505 11.54 2.87 5.05
C GLY A 505 10.66 2.47 6.22
N LEU A 506 11.18 2.35 7.45
CA LEU A 506 10.32 2.07 8.61
C LEU A 506 9.49 3.31 8.97
N PRO A 507 8.23 3.16 9.41
CA PRO A 507 7.37 4.31 9.71
C PRO A 507 7.87 5.12 10.91
N ILE A 508 8.55 4.48 11.85
CA ILE A 508 8.96 5.03 13.15
C ILE A 508 10.38 4.52 13.46
N GLY A 509 11.26 5.41 13.90
CA GLY A 509 12.62 5.05 14.34
C GLY A 509 12.66 4.39 15.72
N PRO A 510 13.77 3.76 16.11
CA PRO A 510 13.86 3.00 17.37
C PRO A 510 13.56 3.83 18.63
N PHE A 511 13.93 5.10 18.69
CA PHE A 511 13.70 5.95 19.88
C PHE A 511 12.27 6.46 19.96
N GLN A 512 11.70 6.87 18.83
CA GLN A 512 10.28 7.16 18.76
C GLN A 512 9.42 5.91 19.03
N LEU A 513 9.86 4.70 18.65
CA LEU A 513 9.20 3.45 19.00
C LEU A 513 9.26 3.20 20.52
N LEU A 514 10.42 3.44 21.15
CA LEU A 514 10.61 3.35 22.59
C LEU A 514 9.65 4.29 23.35
N ASP A 515 9.49 5.54 22.88
CA ASP A 515 8.52 6.49 23.45
C ASP A 515 7.07 6.00 23.33
N LEU A 516 6.72 5.33 22.24
CA LEU A 516 5.38 4.81 22.01
C LEU A 516 5.08 3.57 22.85
N ALA A 517 6.05 2.67 22.99
CA ALA A 517 5.93 1.46 23.80
C ALA A 517 5.86 1.77 25.31
N GLY A 518 6.61 2.80 25.74
CA GLY A 518 6.74 3.19 27.14
C GLY A 518 7.94 2.54 27.81
N TYR A 519 8.63 3.31 28.65
CA TYR A 519 9.94 2.94 29.17
C TYR A 519 9.88 1.83 30.23
N GLY A 520 8.81 1.78 31.02
CA GLY A 520 8.61 0.68 31.98
C GLY A 520 8.47 -0.68 31.29
N VAL A 521 7.75 -0.73 30.16
CA VAL A 521 7.62 -1.94 29.33
C VAL A 521 8.96 -2.30 28.72
N ALA A 522 9.69 -1.32 28.19
CA ALA A 522 11.02 -1.54 27.63
C ALA A 522 12.03 -2.06 28.66
N ALA A 523 12.00 -1.56 29.89
CA ALA A 523 12.87 -2.02 30.98
C ALA A 523 12.54 -3.46 31.39
N ALA A 524 11.25 -3.79 31.55
CA ALA A 524 10.82 -5.17 31.86
C ALA A 524 11.21 -6.14 30.74
N THR A 525 10.93 -5.79 29.49
CA THR A 525 11.22 -6.64 28.32
C THR A 525 12.73 -6.81 28.11
N SER A 526 13.54 -5.77 28.34
CA SER A 526 15.01 -5.87 28.23
C SER A 526 15.57 -6.89 29.23
N LYS A 527 15.06 -6.95 30.46
CA LYS A 527 15.50 -7.93 31.47
C LYS A 527 15.22 -9.37 31.04
N GLU A 528 14.07 -9.63 30.42
CA GLU A 528 13.73 -10.97 29.93
C GLU A 528 14.68 -11.42 28.82
N PHE A 529 15.00 -10.54 27.87
CA PHE A 529 15.96 -10.85 26.80
C PHE A 529 17.40 -10.95 27.31
N ASP A 530 17.82 -10.08 28.23
CA ASP A 530 19.16 -10.16 28.84
C ASP A 530 19.35 -11.48 29.60
N LYS A 531 18.30 -11.96 30.27
CA LYS A 531 18.31 -13.26 30.95
C LYS A 531 18.31 -14.44 29.97
N ALA A 532 17.53 -14.35 28.89
CA ALA A 532 17.41 -15.43 27.91
C ALA A 532 18.63 -15.54 26.99
N PHE A 533 19.25 -14.40 26.62
CA PHE A 533 20.30 -14.29 25.63
C PHE A 533 21.48 -13.41 26.12
N PRO A 534 22.12 -13.75 27.25
CA PRO A 534 23.16 -12.92 27.88
C PRO A 534 24.42 -12.79 27.02
N ASP A 535 24.70 -13.75 26.15
CA ASP A 535 25.88 -13.78 25.27
C ASP A 535 25.81 -12.76 24.11
N ARG A 536 24.62 -12.23 23.83
CA ARG A 536 24.33 -11.41 22.65
C ARG A 536 23.35 -10.26 22.92
N SER A 537 23.24 -9.84 24.18
CA SER A 537 22.47 -8.67 24.59
C SER A 537 23.37 -7.48 24.92
N PHE A 538 22.90 -6.27 24.63
CA PHE A 538 23.57 -5.03 25.03
C PHE A 538 22.76 -4.25 26.07
N GLN A 539 23.38 -4.00 27.21
CA GLN A 539 22.81 -3.24 28.33
C GLN A 539 23.22 -1.78 28.25
N SER A 540 22.25 -0.87 28.44
CA SER A 540 22.47 0.57 28.38
C SER A 540 21.73 1.27 29.53
N PRO A 541 22.34 2.26 30.20
CA PRO A 541 21.70 3.00 31.28
C PRO A 541 20.63 3.98 30.78
N LEU A 542 20.45 4.16 29.47
CA LEU A 542 19.60 5.19 28.89
C LEU A 542 18.16 5.16 29.42
N VAL A 543 17.52 3.97 29.42
CA VAL A 543 16.11 3.84 29.81
C VAL A 543 15.91 4.18 31.29
N ASP A 544 16.83 3.75 32.15
CA ASP A 544 16.79 4.04 33.57
C ASP A 544 17.01 5.52 33.87
N LEU A 545 17.94 6.17 33.16
CA LEU A 545 18.18 7.61 33.28
C LEU A 545 16.96 8.42 32.82
N LEU A 546 16.32 8.00 31.72
CA LEU A 546 15.10 8.62 31.23
C LEU A 546 13.95 8.51 32.25
N LEU A 547 13.75 7.33 32.83
CA LEU A 547 12.76 7.12 33.90
C LEU A 547 13.05 7.99 35.13
N LYS A 548 14.31 8.04 35.59
CA LYS A 548 14.75 8.88 36.72
C LYS A 548 14.53 10.37 36.47
N SER A 549 14.60 10.81 35.21
CA SER A 549 14.30 12.20 34.82
C SER A 549 12.80 12.52 34.71
N GLY A 550 11.91 11.57 35.03
CA GLY A 550 10.46 11.74 34.93
C GLY A 550 9.90 11.62 33.51
N ARG A 551 10.68 11.10 32.56
CA ARG A 551 10.24 10.87 31.17
C ARG A 551 9.66 9.47 31.04
N ASN A 552 8.52 9.32 30.36
CA ASN A 552 7.92 8.01 30.05
C ASN A 552 7.24 8.00 28.67
N GLY A 553 7.84 8.71 27.71
CA GLY A 553 7.41 8.68 26.32
C GLY A 553 6.06 9.34 26.10
N LYS A 554 5.27 8.76 25.19
CA LYS A 554 3.95 9.28 24.83
C LYS A 554 2.95 9.22 25.99
N ALA A 555 3.13 8.31 26.97
CA ALA A 555 2.20 8.13 28.07
C ALA A 555 2.05 9.38 28.95
N ASN A 556 3.12 10.14 29.15
CA ASN A 556 3.11 11.41 29.89
C ASN A 556 3.48 12.62 29.03
N GLY A 557 3.45 12.48 27.71
CA GLY A 557 3.74 13.55 26.76
C GLY A 557 5.22 13.90 26.58
N LYS A 558 6.14 13.25 27.33
CA LYS A 558 7.56 13.63 27.40
C LYS A 558 8.48 12.41 27.38
N GLY A 559 9.11 12.17 26.23
CA GLY A 559 10.05 11.08 25.95
C GLY A 559 11.41 11.57 25.47
N LEU A 560 12.00 10.91 24.48
CA LEU A 560 13.05 11.53 23.64
C LEU A 560 12.46 12.63 22.74
N TYR A 561 11.15 12.52 22.47
CA TYR A 561 10.35 13.52 21.77
C TYR A 561 9.28 14.11 22.72
N THR A 562 8.77 15.28 22.37
CA THR A 562 7.55 15.85 22.96
C THR A 562 6.31 15.43 22.18
N TYR A 563 5.23 15.11 22.89
CA TYR A 563 3.96 14.68 22.32
C TYR A 563 2.83 15.61 22.75
N GLU A 564 2.40 16.47 21.83
CA GLU A 564 1.23 17.33 21.99
C GLU A 564 0.03 16.73 21.25
N LYS A 565 -1.16 16.86 21.85
CA LYS A 565 -2.39 16.32 21.26
C LYS A 565 -2.67 16.99 19.90
N GLY A 566 -2.77 16.19 18.84
CA GLY A 566 -3.06 16.67 17.48
C GLY A 566 -1.82 17.06 16.66
N SER A 567 -0.63 17.03 17.26
CA SER A 567 0.64 17.39 16.59
C SER A 567 1.49 16.18 16.29
N LYS A 568 2.40 16.30 15.30
CA LYS A 568 3.49 15.34 15.11
C LYS A 568 4.50 15.47 16.25
N PRO A 569 5.13 14.36 16.68
CA PRO A 569 6.16 14.42 17.72
C PRO A 569 7.34 15.26 17.27
N LYS A 570 7.90 16.05 18.18
CA LYS A 570 9.05 16.94 17.93
C LYS A 570 10.24 16.50 18.78
N PRO A 571 11.48 16.52 18.24
CA PRO A 571 12.68 16.28 19.03
C PRO A 571 12.70 17.17 20.28
N ASP A 572 13.09 16.62 21.44
CA ASP A 572 13.23 17.39 22.69
C ASP A 572 14.73 17.58 23.03
N PRO A 573 15.34 18.73 22.74
CA PRO A 573 16.75 18.99 23.07
C PRO A 573 17.08 18.90 24.56
N SER A 574 16.08 19.03 25.46
CA SER A 574 16.32 18.89 26.90
C SER A 574 16.63 17.45 27.34
N VAL A 575 16.62 16.48 26.41
CA VAL A 575 17.10 15.11 26.65
C VAL A 575 18.63 14.99 26.50
N LEU A 576 19.31 15.96 25.86
CA LEU A 576 20.74 15.87 25.55
C LEU A 576 21.64 15.69 26.79
N PRO A 577 21.41 16.36 27.94
CA PRO A 577 22.21 16.11 29.15
C PRO A 577 22.08 14.66 29.66
N ILE A 578 20.91 14.05 29.49
CA ILE A 578 20.65 12.65 29.87
C ILE A 578 21.41 11.70 28.95
N ILE A 579 21.44 12.01 27.65
CA ILE A 579 22.22 11.25 26.66
C ILE A 579 23.72 11.34 26.96
N GLU A 580 24.21 12.51 27.33
CA GLU A 580 25.62 12.69 27.68
C GLU A 580 26.00 11.90 28.94
N GLU A 581 25.13 11.91 29.96
CA GLU A 581 25.32 11.06 31.14
C GLU A 581 25.28 9.57 30.78
N CYS A 582 24.39 9.16 29.88
CA CYS A 582 24.35 7.78 29.37
C CYS A 582 25.67 7.38 28.69
N ARG A 583 26.25 8.27 27.87
CA ARG A 583 27.54 8.04 27.19
C ARG A 583 28.67 7.94 28.20
N ARG A 584 28.71 8.84 29.19
CA ARG A 584 29.69 8.85 30.27
C ARG A 584 29.65 7.54 31.08
N LEU A 585 28.46 7.07 31.44
CA LEU A 585 28.29 5.81 32.19
C LEU A 585 28.59 4.56 31.36
N SER A 586 28.29 4.58 30.06
CA SER A 586 28.60 3.45 29.17
C SER A 586 30.10 3.34 28.90
N ASN A 587 30.77 4.47 28.67
CA ASN A 587 32.21 4.58 28.45
C ASN A 587 32.80 3.62 27.39
N ILE A 588 32.12 3.46 26.24
CA ILE A 588 32.54 2.55 25.15
C ILE A 588 33.06 3.26 23.89
N MET A 589 33.15 4.60 23.90
CA MET A 589 33.64 5.37 22.76
C MET A 589 35.15 5.12 22.53
N PRO A 590 35.58 4.67 21.33
CA PRO A 590 37.00 4.47 21.04
C PRO A 590 37.80 5.76 21.22
N GLY A 591 38.81 5.73 22.09
CA GLY A 591 39.61 6.91 22.41
C GLY A 591 38.82 8.07 23.02
N GLY A 592 37.65 7.79 23.61
CA GLY A 592 36.75 8.80 24.20
C GLY A 592 36.05 9.70 23.19
N LYS A 593 36.06 9.37 21.89
CA LYS A 593 35.47 10.20 20.83
C LYS A 593 34.27 9.52 20.16
N PRO A 594 33.24 10.29 19.76
CA PRO A 594 32.14 9.75 18.95
C PRO A 594 32.64 9.09 17.67
N ILE A 595 32.02 7.97 17.30
CA ILE A 595 32.32 7.30 16.02
C ILE A 595 31.78 8.11 14.84
N SER A 596 32.47 8.03 13.70
CA SER A 596 31.97 8.55 12.43
C SER A 596 31.37 7.40 11.62
N VAL A 597 30.09 7.52 11.27
CA VAL A 597 29.33 6.54 10.49
C VAL A 597 28.42 7.26 9.50
N THR A 598 28.20 6.65 8.34
CA THR A 598 27.24 7.09 7.32
C THR A 598 25.80 6.69 7.68
N GLU A 599 24.80 7.28 7.02
CA GLU A 599 23.39 6.86 7.21
C GLU A 599 23.18 5.37 6.87
N LYS A 600 23.88 4.88 5.84
CA LYS A 600 23.87 3.46 5.46
C LYS A 600 24.42 2.59 6.58
N GLU A 601 25.58 2.94 7.15
CA GLU A 601 26.16 2.20 8.26
C GLU A 601 25.28 2.25 9.51
N ILE A 602 24.58 3.36 9.81
CA ILE A 602 23.61 3.41 10.91
C ILE A 602 22.50 2.36 10.71
N VAL A 603 21.92 2.30 9.50
CA VAL A 603 20.88 1.32 9.17
C VAL A 603 21.42 -0.11 9.29
N GLU A 604 22.61 -0.38 8.74
CA GLU A 604 23.22 -1.71 8.77
C GLU A 604 23.62 -2.14 10.19
N MET A 605 24.20 -1.25 10.99
CA MET A 605 24.54 -1.51 12.39
C MET A 605 23.30 -1.76 13.26
N ILE A 606 22.12 -1.29 12.85
CA ILE A 606 20.85 -1.57 13.54
C ILE A 606 20.20 -2.85 13.04
N LEU A 607 20.15 -3.07 11.71
CA LEU A 607 19.39 -4.16 11.12
C LEU A 607 20.20 -5.45 10.93
N PHE A 608 21.53 -5.41 10.79
CA PHE A 608 22.32 -6.64 10.68
C PHE A 608 22.29 -7.49 11.96
N PRO A 609 22.28 -6.93 13.18
CA PRO A 609 21.99 -7.72 14.39
C PRO A 609 20.61 -8.39 14.37
N VAL A 610 19.59 -7.73 13.80
CA VAL A 610 18.24 -8.30 13.61
C VAL A 610 18.29 -9.45 12.60
N VAL A 611 19.00 -9.28 11.48
CA VAL A 611 19.26 -10.37 10.51
C VAL A 611 19.99 -11.53 11.18
N ASN A 612 20.97 -11.24 12.03
CA ASN A 612 21.76 -12.26 12.71
C ASN A 612 20.92 -13.07 13.71
N GLU A 613 20.04 -12.42 14.47
CA GLU A 613 19.10 -13.14 15.34
C GLU A 613 18.03 -13.88 14.53
N SER A 614 17.59 -13.32 13.39
CA SER A 614 16.72 -14.00 12.44
C SER A 614 17.34 -15.30 11.91
N CYS A 615 18.66 -15.33 11.68
CA CYS A 615 19.38 -16.56 11.33
C CYS A 615 19.29 -17.62 12.44
N ARG A 616 19.30 -17.22 13.71
CA ARG A 616 19.13 -18.16 14.84
C ARG A 616 17.70 -18.67 14.95
N VAL A 617 16.71 -17.80 14.76
CA VAL A 617 15.29 -18.17 14.68
C VAL A 617 15.06 -19.21 13.57
N LEU A 618 15.77 -19.09 12.44
CA LEU A 618 15.73 -20.06 11.35
C LEU A 618 16.47 -21.36 11.68
N GLU A 619 17.68 -21.27 12.23
CA GLU A 619 18.51 -22.42 12.62
C GLU A 619 17.81 -23.31 13.66
N GLU A 620 17.11 -22.69 14.60
CA GLU A 620 16.39 -23.36 15.68
C GLU A 620 14.99 -23.86 15.27
N GLY A 621 14.56 -23.60 14.03
CA GLY A 621 13.25 -24.06 13.53
C GLY A 621 12.05 -23.38 14.20
N ILE A 622 12.23 -22.18 14.76
CA ILE A 622 11.15 -21.40 15.37
C ILE A 622 10.13 -20.95 14.32
N VAL A 623 10.55 -20.75 13.06
CA VAL A 623 9.63 -20.51 11.95
C VAL A 623 9.69 -21.67 10.96
N VAL A 624 8.58 -21.93 10.27
CA VAL A 624 8.51 -23.01 9.26
C VAL A 624 9.44 -22.73 8.08
N ARG A 625 9.59 -21.46 7.70
CA ARG A 625 10.39 -21.01 6.55
C ARG A 625 10.81 -19.55 6.72
N ALA A 626 11.85 -19.13 6.00
CA ALA A 626 12.32 -17.74 5.98
C ALA A 626 11.23 -16.73 5.60
N SER A 627 10.41 -17.06 4.60
CA SER A 627 9.35 -16.15 4.13
C SER A 627 8.26 -15.89 5.19
N ASP A 628 8.08 -16.78 6.16
CA ASP A 628 7.12 -16.58 7.26
C ASP A 628 7.65 -15.50 8.22
N LEU A 629 8.96 -15.49 8.47
CA LEU A 629 9.62 -14.43 9.25
C LEU A 629 9.63 -13.10 8.49
N ASP A 630 9.80 -13.13 7.16
CA ASP A 630 9.65 -11.92 6.33
C ASP A 630 8.25 -11.32 6.46
N VAL A 631 7.20 -12.13 6.31
CA VAL A 631 5.80 -11.68 6.50
C VAL A 631 5.60 -11.15 7.91
N ALA A 632 6.11 -11.85 8.92
CA ALA A 632 6.00 -11.40 10.30
C ALA A 632 6.73 -10.07 10.55
N SER A 633 7.89 -9.86 9.92
CA SER A 633 8.62 -8.58 9.98
C SER A 633 7.87 -7.44 9.31
N VAL A 634 7.27 -7.68 8.14
CA VAL A 634 6.49 -6.69 7.39
C VAL A 634 5.20 -6.33 8.12
N LEU A 635 4.48 -7.32 8.65
CA LEU A 635 3.15 -7.12 9.24
C LEU A 635 3.17 -6.82 10.73
N GLY A 636 4.19 -7.26 11.46
CA GLY A 636 4.38 -7.03 12.89
C GLY A 636 5.22 -5.79 13.19
N MET A 637 6.37 -5.66 12.52
CA MET A 637 7.33 -4.57 12.75
C MET A 637 7.27 -3.46 11.70
N SER A 638 6.33 -3.56 10.75
CA SER A 638 6.21 -2.60 9.63
C SER A 638 7.50 -2.47 8.82
N PHE A 639 8.26 -3.56 8.68
CA PHE A 639 9.40 -3.59 7.76
C PHE A 639 8.91 -3.25 6.35
N PRO A 640 9.60 -2.39 5.58
CA PRO A 640 9.11 -1.91 4.29
C PRO A 640 8.87 -3.07 3.32
N SER A 641 7.62 -3.28 2.90
CA SER A 641 7.22 -4.40 2.05
C SER A 641 7.90 -4.40 0.68
N TYR A 642 8.24 -3.22 0.14
CA TYR A 642 9.03 -3.10 -1.08
C TYR A 642 10.49 -3.55 -0.92
N ARG A 643 10.91 -3.94 0.28
CA ARG A 643 12.19 -4.62 0.55
C ARG A 643 12.01 -6.10 0.86
N GLY A 644 10.82 -6.67 0.69
CA GLY A 644 10.54 -8.12 0.84
C GLY A 644 10.34 -8.61 2.27
N GLY A 645 11.08 -8.06 3.23
CA GLY A 645 11.15 -8.57 4.61
C GLY A 645 12.60 -8.66 5.07
N ILE A 646 12.83 -8.92 6.35
CA ILE A 646 14.17 -8.85 6.95
C ILE A 646 15.18 -9.85 6.34
N VAL A 647 14.75 -11.08 6.07
CA VAL A 647 15.61 -12.14 5.50
C VAL A 647 15.77 -11.93 4.00
N PHE A 648 14.69 -11.63 3.29
CA PHE A 648 14.76 -11.31 1.86
C PHE A 648 15.68 -10.10 1.59
N TRP A 649 15.55 -9.03 2.37
CA TRP A 649 16.41 -7.86 2.25
C TRP A 649 17.87 -8.21 2.50
N ALA A 650 18.16 -9.05 3.49
CA ALA A 650 19.51 -9.52 3.76
C ALA A 650 20.10 -10.36 2.61
N ASP A 651 19.27 -11.12 1.90
CA ASP A 651 19.70 -11.85 0.70
C ASP A 651 19.98 -10.92 -0.49
N VAL A 652 19.21 -9.84 -0.65
CA VAL A 652 19.49 -8.79 -1.63
C VAL A 652 20.81 -8.06 -1.31
N VAL A 653 21.06 -7.79 -0.02
CA VAL A 653 22.33 -7.20 0.44
C VAL A 653 23.50 -8.17 0.27
N GLY A 654 23.26 -9.46 0.47
CA GLY A 654 24.23 -10.55 0.34
C GLY A 654 24.79 -11.02 1.69
N ALA A 655 24.62 -12.32 1.99
CA ALA A 655 25.02 -12.94 3.25
C ALA A 655 26.50 -12.71 3.62
N ASN A 656 27.41 -12.73 2.62
CA ASN A 656 28.83 -12.48 2.86
C ASN A 656 29.12 -11.04 3.32
N TYR A 657 28.43 -10.05 2.76
CA TYR A 657 28.58 -8.66 3.19
C TYR A 657 28.04 -8.47 4.62
N VAL A 658 26.89 -9.07 4.94
CA VAL A 658 26.32 -9.05 6.30
C VAL A 658 27.29 -9.69 7.31
N TYR A 659 27.80 -10.88 7.01
CA TYR A 659 28.75 -11.60 7.86
C TYR A 659 30.04 -10.80 8.10
N THR A 660 30.67 -10.30 7.04
CA THR A 660 31.94 -9.58 7.14
C THR A 660 31.80 -8.25 7.90
N SER A 661 30.70 -7.52 7.70
CA SER A 661 30.39 -6.31 8.47
C SER A 661 30.18 -6.59 9.95
N LEU A 662 29.38 -7.61 10.30
CA LEU A 662 29.18 -8.03 11.68
C LEU A 662 30.49 -8.49 12.34
N LYS A 663 31.31 -9.26 11.64
CA LYS A 663 32.64 -9.69 12.12
C LYS A 663 33.54 -8.50 12.41
N LYS A 664 33.58 -7.51 11.51
CA LYS A 664 34.33 -6.26 11.71
C LYS A 664 33.85 -5.50 12.95
N TRP A 665 32.54 -5.30 13.11
CA TRP A 665 32.01 -4.59 14.28
C TRP A 665 32.15 -5.41 15.57
N SER A 666 32.14 -6.73 15.48
CA SER A 666 32.40 -7.59 16.64
C SER A 666 33.82 -7.41 17.17
N GLN A 667 34.80 -7.20 16.30
CA GLN A 667 36.18 -6.90 16.69
C GLN A 667 36.34 -5.49 17.28
N LEU A 668 35.59 -4.52 16.76
CA LEU A 668 35.70 -3.12 17.18
C LEU A 668 34.90 -2.77 18.44
N TYR A 669 33.69 -3.35 18.56
CA TYR A 669 32.67 -2.93 19.54
C TYR A 669 32.16 -4.07 20.42
N GLY A 670 32.71 -5.28 20.26
CA GLY A 670 32.46 -6.41 21.13
C GLY A 670 31.37 -7.38 20.65
N ASN A 671 31.08 -8.37 21.50
CA ASN A 671 30.36 -9.59 21.12
C ASN A 671 28.89 -9.40 20.71
N PHE A 672 28.28 -8.23 20.96
CA PHE A 672 26.92 -7.94 20.49
C PHE A 672 26.77 -8.13 18.98
N PHE A 673 27.82 -7.80 18.21
CA PHE A 673 27.83 -7.97 16.75
C PHE A 673 28.34 -9.35 16.30
N LYS A 674 28.60 -10.29 17.20
CA LYS A 674 29.18 -11.59 16.85
C LYS A 674 28.27 -12.36 15.87
N PRO A 675 28.74 -12.70 14.65
CA PRO A 675 27.94 -13.45 13.70
C PRO A 675 27.48 -14.81 14.26
N SER A 676 26.28 -15.22 13.89
CA SER A 676 25.76 -16.56 14.13
C SER A 676 26.47 -17.59 13.26
N ARG A 677 26.50 -18.84 13.74
CA ARG A 677 27.04 -19.96 12.98
C ARG A 677 26.27 -20.15 11.68
N PHE A 678 24.95 -20.03 11.72
CA PHE A 678 24.10 -20.11 10.52
C PHE A 678 24.50 -19.07 9.46
N LEU A 679 24.67 -17.80 9.86
CA LEU A 679 25.09 -16.73 8.95
C LEU A 679 26.48 -17.00 8.38
N GLU A 680 27.43 -17.41 9.21
CA GLU A 680 28.81 -17.74 8.80
C GLU A 680 28.86 -18.87 7.79
N GLU A 681 28.09 -19.94 8.02
CA GLU A 681 28.00 -21.08 7.12
C GLU A 681 27.45 -20.67 5.74
N ARG A 682 26.33 -19.94 5.73
CA ARG A 682 25.68 -19.48 4.50
C ARG A 682 26.57 -18.50 3.72
N ALA A 683 27.21 -17.56 4.42
CA ALA A 683 28.16 -16.63 3.84
C ALA A 683 29.34 -17.34 3.18
N THR A 684 29.94 -18.32 3.87
CA THR A 684 31.12 -19.05 3.39
C THR A 684 30.78 -19.96 2.20
N LYS A 685 29.58 -20.54 2.18
CA LYS A 685 29.11 -21.41 1.07
C LYS A 685 28.46 -20.64 -0.09
N GLY A 686 28.29 -19.33 0.01
CA GLY A 686 27.61 -18.52 -1.02
C GLY A 686 26.13 -18.87 -1.20
N ILE A 687 25.45 -19.32 -0.13
CA ILE A 687 24.05 -19.72 -0.17
C ILE A 687 23.18 -18.59 0.42
N PRO A 688 22.02 -18.26 -0.17
CA PRO A 688 21.06 -17.34 0.44
C PRO A 688 20.64 -17.78 1.85
N LEU A 689 20.40 -16.81 2.73
CA LEU A 689 19.86 -17.03 4.08
C LEU A 689 18.45 -17.64 4.03
N SER A 690 17.66 -17.29 3.00
CA SER A 690 16.32 -17.84 2.80
C SER A 690 16.30 -19.29 2.30
N ALA A 691 17.44 -19.84 1.88
CA ALA A 691 17.50 -21.21 1.40
C ALA A 691 17.11 -22.20 2.53
N PRO A 692 16.35 -23.26 2.22
CA PRO A 692 15.98 -24.26 3.21
C PRO A 692 17.19 -24.79 3.98
N VAL A 693 17.01 -25.06 5.26
CA VAL A 693 18.03 -25.75 6.06
C VAL A 693 18.13 -27.18 5.53
N SER A 694 19.27 -27.56 4.96
CA SER A 694 19.49 -28.96 4.55
C SER A 694 19.33 -29.83 5.79
N SER A 695 18.49 -30.86 5.72
CA SER A 695 18.35 -31.83 6.81
C SER A 695 19.69 -32.53 7.03
N SER A 696 20.52 -31.99 7.92
CA SER A 696 21.68 -32.70 8.42
C SER A 696 21.17 -33.90 9.24
N SER A 697 21.88 -35.02 9.13
CA SER A 697 21.53 -36.36 9.60
C SER A 697 21.25 -36.49 11.11
N THR A 698 21.30 -35.41 11.88
CA THR A 698 21.03 -35.38 13.32
C THR A 698 19.54 -35.22 13.68
N SER A 699 18.66 -34.80 12.76
CA SER A 699 17.22 -34.69 13.06
C SER A 699 16.42 -35.98 12.88
N ARG A 700 16.98 -37.03 12.27
CA ARG A 700 16.31 -38.34 12.16
C ARG A 700 16.21 -39.11 13.47
N ALA A 701 16.83 -38.64 14.55
CA ALA A 701 16.76 -39.29 15.86
C ALA A 701 15.76 -38.64 16.83
N ARG A 702 15.06 -37.55 16.46
CA ARG A 702 14.07 -36.87 17.31
C ARG A 702 12.94 -36.24 16.48
N LEU A 703 12.25 -37.06 15.69
CA LEU A 703 10.94 -36.76 15.11
C LEU A 703 9.99 -37.90 15.44
#